data_AF-A0A7C4SI52-F1
#
_entry.id   AF-A0A7C4SI52-F1
#
_cell.length_a   1.000
_cell.length_b   1.000
_cell.length_c   1.000
_cell.angle_alpha   90.00
_cell.angle_beta   90.00
_cell.angle_gamma   90.00
#
_symmetry.space_group_name_H-M   'P 1'
#
loop_
_entity.id
_entity.type
_entity.pdbx_description
1 polymer ?
#
loop_
_entity_poly.entity_id
_entity_poly.type
_entity_poly.pdbx_seq_one_letter_code
_entity_poly.pdbx_strand_id
1 'polypeptide(L)'
;MSKLEGESILIMVRRQISWKSIFAEQLSGHGPALALFVALSILLTWPVALTATSHLENEGDAVLNAWTLGWDVTHLLHPGQLPHAPNFYPYPYTLYFSEHLLGAALLIAPVIGLGGNPILAYNLLFIFAFALSALATYALVFWLTGDRAAALLSGLLFASMTLRFGPSPQLQILLNFGIPLTLLFFLRSLHTGRARDAIGMTLAFVGQFLISIYHGLFLCVGLITLGVEQVLRNPSIRHLTRWVGVVLAGVAAAALTLPITWPYLEARRWVGVRGLDQQGLFGLLSFLLVPHGHLYAAFPPFWEIHRYTHVETLFPGIVTLVLAAYGLWRSRSPWRRPFALLMVLGTIFAVGPALRLRLEDPPLLPAMPYILLWRFFPGFQAIRVPARMFVLAQLGLAVLAGLGWHVWRPRPRLRQWVFALTLALAILEAYRGPFPRYPAPSPLPELDQYLAGAHELLPFVEFPTIRTLDILSDPETMRRLVWTQFATLHRGQPTPVGYSGFFPPLFWDVADRLLTFPSRESILFFQDLGIKAFLVRKSGWTSGEQEAFEARWALFQTRFQKVAETPEGTLYLLERNPRPESGAVGVLGVPEGDRIWFFLTLPRSAWPWRISITPGRYTMRIAILEAAGVSSTKILQGTLPLALPAYLEDLPVGWIPRPSGASLLMVEGELEPGDNGRMKLPPPQRIRFQSRIALGSPPLDLPGIFRMPLVEFGNGVMLGAIALSSEAFCPGEALELSLFWT
;
A
#
# COMPACT_ATOMS: atom_id res chain seq x y z
N MET A 1 6.42 72.69 -16.09
CA MET A 1 6.38 71.40 -15.36
C MET A 1 5.20 70.50 -15.74
N SER A 2 4.44 70.71 -16.83
CA SER A 2 3.30 69.86 -17.20
C SER A 2 3.45 69.04 -18.50
N LYS A 3 4.64 69.03 -19.13
CA LYS A 3 4.91 68.24 -20.35
C LYS A 3 5.80 67.01 -20.16
N LEU A 4 6.45 66.87 -19.00
CA LEU A 4 7.37 65.74 -18.69
C LEU A 4 6.69 64.56 -17.96
N GLU A 5 5.50 64.77 -17.38
CA GLU A 5 4.75 63.68 -16.73
C GLU A 5 3.90 62.86 -17.71
N GLY A 6 3.51 63.44 -18.85
CA GLY A 6 2.70 62.75 -19.88
C GLY A 6 3.44 61.67 -20.67
N GLU A 7 4.74 61.87 -20.96
CA GLU A 7 5.55 60.86 -21.66
C GLU A 7 5.91 59.67 -20.77
N SER A 8 6.05 59.90 -19.46
CA SER A 8 6.32 58.86 -18.47
C SER A 8 5.14 57.90 -18.31
N ILE A 9 3.91 58.42 -18.38
CA ILE A 9 2.68 57.62 -18.33
C ILE A 9 2.46 56.86 -19.65
N LEU A 10 2.76 57.46 -20.81
CA LEU A 10 2.64 56.76 -22.10
C LEU A 10 3.65 55.61 -22.26
N ILE A 11 4.86 55.73 -21.70
CA ILE A 11 5.86 54.63 -21.67
C ILE A 11 5.41 53.52 -20.70
N MET A 12 4.73 53.87 -19.61
CA MET A 12 4.18 52.90 -18.66
C MET A 12 2.94 52.16 -19.20
N VAL A 13 2.09 52.85 -19.99
CA VAL A 13 0.93 52.25 -20.67
C VAL A 13 1.34 51.44 -21.91
N ARG A 14 2.41 51.81 -22.62
CA ARG A 14 3.00 50.95 -23.67
C ARG A 14 3.64 49.66 -23.12
N ARG A 15 4.01 49.61 -21.84
CA ARG A 15 4.44 48.38 -21.16
C ARG A 15 3.28 47.48 -20.71
N GLN A 16 2.04 47.99 -20.67
CA GLN A 16 0.84 47.17 -20.42
C GLN A 16 0.36 46.44 -21.69
N ILE A 17 0.79 46.86 -22.88
CA ILE A 17 0.70 46.06 -24.09
C ILE A 17 1.89 45.10 -24.09
N SER A 18 1.72 43.90 -23.50
CA SER A 18 2.34 42.67 -24.04
C SER A 18 2.00 41.40 -23.26
N TRP A 19 1.39 41.44 -22.07
CA TRP A 19 1.01 40.18 -21.39
C TRP A 19 -0.06 39.41 -22.16
N LYS A 20 -1.09 40.10 -22.68
CA LYS A 20 -2.09 39.47 -23.56
C LYS A 20 -1.51 39.02 -24.89
N SER A 21 -0.53 39.74 -25.48
CA SER A 21 0.06 39.36 -26.77
C SER A 21 1.08 38.22 -26.64
N ILE A 22 1.95 38.23 -25.62
CA ILE A 22 2.88 37.11 -25.34
C ILE A 22 2.10 35.85 -24.99
N PHE A 23 1.06 35.97 -24.16
CA PHE A 23 0.23 34.82 -23.80
C PHE A 23 -0.54 34.30 -25.01
N ALA A 24 -1.13 35.18 -25.83
CA ALA A 24 -1.80 34.78 -27.07
C ALA A 24 -0.83 34.22 -28.13
N GLU A 25 0.40 34.73 -28.22
CA GLU A 25 1.44 34.25 -29.14
C GLU A 25 1.98 32.88 -28.70
N GLN A 26 2.17 32.67 -27.40
CA GLN A 26 2.52 31.35 -26.85
C GLN A 26 1.37 30.35 -26.96
N LEU A 27 0.12 30.76 -26.70
CA LEU A 27 -1.06 29.90 -26.90
C LEU A 27 -1.30 29.56 -28.37
N SER A 28 -1.12 30.51 -29.29
CA SER A 28 -1.25 30.21 -30.73
C SER A 28 -0.12 29.31 -31.25
N GLY A 29 1.06 29.39 -30.64
CA GLY A 29 2.20 28.52 -30.97
C GLY A 29 2.11 27.09 -30.41
N HIS A 30 1.59 26.92 -29.19
CA HIS A 30 1.66 25.66 -28.43
C HIS A 30 0.30 25.14 -27.91
N GLY A 31 -0.77 25.94 -27.98
CA GLY A 31 -2.12 25.58 -27.55
C GLY A 31 -2.68 24.32 -28.22
N PRO A 32 -2.45 24.06 -29.53
CA PRO A 32 -2.89 22.81 -30.15
C PRO A 32 -2.25 21.56 -29.52
N ALA A 33 -1.00 21.63 -29.07
CA ALA A 33 -0.34 20.51 -28.40
C ALA A 33 -0.95 20.26 -27.02
N LEU A 34 -1.25 21.32 -26.27
CA LEU A 34 -1.97 21.24 -24.99
C LEU A 34 -3.35 20.59 -25.15
N ALA A 35 -4.15 21.07 -26.10
CA ALA A 35 -5.48 20.52 -26.37
C ALA A 35 -5.41 19.04 -26.75
N LEU A 36 -4.45 18.66 -27.61
CA LEU A 36 -4.23 17.27 -27.98
C LEU A 36 -3.86 16.41 -26.77
N PHE A 37 -2.92 16.84 -25.93
CA PHE A 37 -2.50 16.05 -24.78
C PHE A 37 -3.60 15.90 -23.74
N VAL A 38 -4.44 16.91 -23.52
CA VAL A 38 -5.62 16.79 -22.65
C VAL A 38 -6.63 15.80 -23.23
N ALA A 39 -6.96 15.91 -24.52
CA ALA A 39 -7.88 14.99 -25.19
C ALA A 39 -7.37 13.54 -25.16
N LEU A 40 -6.07 13.33 -25.41
CA LEU A 40 -5.43 12.02 -25.33
C LEU A 40 -5.40 11.50 -23.90
N SER A 41 -5.22 12.35 -22.89
CA SER A 41 -5.27 11.92 -21.50
C SER A 41 -6.65 11.36 -21.16
N ILE A 42 -7.72 12.07 -21.53
CA ILE A 42 -9.10 11.59 -21.33
C ILE A 42 -9.35 10.27 -22.07
N LEU A 43 -8.86 10.14 -23.30
CA LEU A 43 -8.98 8.91 -24.10
C LEU A 43 -8.24 7.73 -23.46
N LEU A 44 -6.99 7.94 -23.05
CA LEU A 44 -6.14 6.91 -22.47
C LEU A 44 -6.59 6.49 -21.08
N THR A 45 -7.23 7.39 -20.32
CA THR A 45 -7.81 7.09 -19.01
C THR A 45 -9.32 6.86 -19.07
N TRP A 46 -9.89 6.58 -20.24
CA TRP A 46 -11.33 6.33 -20.34
C TRP A 46 -11.75 5.13 -19.46
N PRO A 47 -12.88 5.15 -18.73
CA PRO A 47 -13.91 6.19 -18.63
C PRO A 47 -13.81 7.07 -17.36
N VAL A 48 -12.61 7.31 -16.83
CA VAL A 48 -12.41 8.01 -15.53
C VAL A 48 -13.17 9.34 -15.45
N ALA A 49 -13.19 10.13 -16.53
CA ALA A 49 -13.89 11.41 -16.58
C ALA A 49 -15.40 11.32 -16.32
N LEU A 50 -16.06 10.20 -16.65
CA LEU A 50 -17.50 10.02 -16.45
C LEU A 50 -17.88 9.71 -15.00
N THR A 51 -16.94 9.18 -14.21
CA THR A 51 -17.17 8.70 -12.84
C THR A 51 -16.19 9.33 -11.85
N ALA A 52 -15.69 10.53 -12.18
CA ALA A 52 -14.58 11.17 -11.47
C ALA A 52 -14.90 11.50 -10.00
N THR A 53 -16.17 11.63 -9.63
CA THR A 53 -16.59 12.01 -8.27
C THR A 53 -16.87 10.83 -7.35
N SER A 54 -17.05 9.62 -7.89
CA SER A 54 -17.66 8.49 -7.18
C SER A 54 -16.95 7.16 -7.33
N HIS A 55 -15.98 7.04 -8.24
CA HIS A 55 -15.26 5.80 -8.49
C HIS A 55 -13.75 6.03 -8.52
N LEU A 56 -13.00 4.95 -8.34
CA LEU A 56 -11.55 4.88 -8.47
C LEU A 56 -11.16 3.66 -9.31
N GLU A 57 -9.93 3.62 -9.81
CA GLU A 57 -9.45 2.55 -10.69
C GLU A 57 -8.99 1.28 -9.96
N ASN A 58 -8.85 1.33 -8.63
CA ASN A 58 -8.65 0.18 -7.76
C ASN A 58 -9.16 0.50 -6.34
N GLU A 59 -9.37 -0.54 -5.52
CA GLU A 59 -9.94 -0.43 -4.16
C GLU A 59 -8.89 -0.28 -3.05
N GLY A 60 -7.60 -0.27 -3.39
CA GLY A 60 -6.47 -0.19 -2.46
C GLY A 60 -5.70 1.12 -2.59
N ASP A 61 -4.61 1.09 -3.35
CA ASP A 61 -3.67 2.22 -3.52
C ASP A 61 -4.35 3.52 -3.98
N ALA A 62 -5.38 3.45 -4.84
CA ALA A 62 -6.09 4.66 -5.30
C ALA A 62 -6.88 5.32 -4.17
N VAL A 63 -7.51 4.52 -3.32
CA VAL A 63 -8.26 5.01 -2.16
C VAL A 63 -7.30 5.56 -1.11
N LEU A 64 -6.16 4.89 -0.87
CA LEU A 64 -5.08 5.40 -0.01
C LEU A 64 -4.60 6.77 -0.49
N ASN A 65 -4.27 6.91 -1.77
CA ASN A 65 -3.78 8.16 -2.33
C ASN A 65 -4.84 9.28 -2.26
N ALA A 66 -6.11 8.96 -2.54
CA ALA A 66 -7.20 9.92 -2.37
C ALA A 66 -7.36 10.35 -0.91
N TRP A 67 -7.23 9.42 0.04
CA TRP A 67 -7.22 9.73 1.47
C TRP A 67 -6.05 10.64 1.85
N THR A 68 -4.83 10.34 1.39
CA THR A 68 -3.64 11.16 1.63
C THR A 68 -3.80 12.58 1.11
N LEU A 69 -4.36 12.76 -0.11
CA LEU A 69 -4.66 14.10 -0.64
C LEU A 69 -5.66 14.85 0.24
N GLY A 70 -6.70 14.18 0.73
CA GLY A 70 -7.67 14.77 1.66
C GLY A 70 -7.02 15.18 2.99
N TRP A 71 -6.20 14.31 3.56
CA TRP A 71 -5.47 14.56 4.81
C TRP A 71 -4.51 15.74 4.66
N ASP A 72 -3.69 15.71 3.63
CA ASP A 72 -2.71 16.76 3.36
C ASP A 72 -3.38 18.11 3.22
N VAL A 73 -4.38 18.24 2.34
CA VAL A 73 -5.03 19.54 2.09
C VAL A 73 -5.70 20.09 3.35
N THR A 74 -6.31 19.23 4.16
CA THR A 74 -6.94 19.65 5.43
C THR A 74 -5.90 20.06 6.49
N HIS A 75 -4.67 19.56 6.42
CA HIS A 75 -3.62 19.81 7.41
C HIS A 75 -2.44 20.66 6.88
N LEU A 76 -2.50 21.20 5.66
CA LEU A 76 -1.44 22.05 5.07
C LEU A 76 -1.08 23.26 5.96
N LEU A 77 -2.05 23.82 6.67
CA LEU A 77 -1.87 24.95 7.57
C LEU A 77 -1.58 24.54 9.03
N HIS A 78 -1.50 23.23 9.29
CA HIS A 78 -1.25 22.63 10.61
C HIS A 78 0.00 21.73 10.58
N PRO A 79 1.20 22.29 10.32
CA PRO A 79 2.42 21.51 10.07
C PRO A 79 2.85 20.62 11.24
N GLY A 80 2.45 20.93 12.47
CA GLY A 80 2.70 20.08 13.64
C GLY A 80 1.79 18.85 13.72
N GLN A 81 0.63 18.87 13.07
CA GLN A 81 -0.34 17.76 13.04
C GLN A 81 -0.25 16.95 11.76
N LEU A 82 0.12 17.57 10.63
CA LEU A 82 0.24 16.95 9.31
C LEU A 82 0.96 15.59 9.33
N PRO A 83 2.09 15.38 10.04
CA PRO A 83 2.74 14.07 10.05
C PRO A 83 1.95 12.97 10.77
N HIS A 84 1.08 13.33 11.71
CA HIS A 84 0.42 12.43 12.65
C HIS A 84 -0.97 12.05 12.14
N ALA A 85 -1.00 11.26 11.06
CA ALA A 85 -2.25 10.80 10.48
C ALA A 85 -2.96 9.76 11.39
N PRO A 86 -4.30 9.64 11.30
CA PRO A 86 -5.11 8.89 12.27
C PRO A 86 -5.05 7.35 12.12
N ASN A 87 -4.39 6.82 11.09
CA ASN A 87 -4.24 5.39 10.87
C ASN A 87 -3.14 4.78 11.74
N PHE A 88 -3.26 3.49 12.06
CA PHE A 88 -2.31 2.75 12.91
C PHE A 88 -2.08 3.36 14.30
N TYR A 89 -3.13 3.92 14.90
CA TYR A 89 -3.08 4.34 16.30
C TYR A 89 -2.49 3.23 17.19
N PRO A 90 -1.55 3.54 18.12
CA PRO A 90 -1.12 4.88 18.56
C PRO A 90 0.17 5.39 17.90
N TYR A 91 0.60 4.84 16.75
CA TYR A 91 1.87 5.26 16.15
C TYR A 91 1.86 6.71 15.67
N PRO A 92 2.94 7.47 15.89
CA PRO A 92 3.12 8.80 15.31
C PRO A 92 3.74 8.72 13.90
N TYR A 93 3.71 9.83 13.15
CA TYR A 93 4.34 9.95 11.83
C TYR A 93 3.79 8.98 10.75
N THR A 94 2.57 8.50 10.92
CA THR A 94 1.95 7.46 10.09
C THR A 94 1.66 7.89 8.65
N LEU A 95 1.55 9.21 8.38
CA LEU A 95 1.55 9.76 7.01
C LEU A 95 2.80 9.30 6.24
N TYR A 96 3.94 9.22 6.94
CA TYR A 96 5.26 8.93 6.41
C TYR A 96 5.58 7.42 6.38
N PHE A 97 4.60 6.56 6.67
CA PHE A 97 4.71 5.11 6.40
C PHE A 97 4.46 4.79 4.92
N SER A 98 4.08 5.78 4.12
CA SER A 98 4.02 5.74 2.66
C SER A 98 4.52 7.06 2.07
N GLU A 99 4.38 7.24 0.75
CA GLU A 99 4.61 8.52 0.08
C GLU A 99 3.58 9.56 0.54
N HIS A 100 4.04 10.72 1.01
CA HIS A 100 3.17 11.75 1.58
C HIS A 100 2.35 12.55 0.56
N LEU A 101 2.70 12.58 -0.74
CA LEU A 101 1.96 13.31 -1.79
C LEU A 101 1.77 14.84 -1.64
N LEU A 102 2.31 15.51 -0.61
CA LEU A 102 2.24 16.98 -0.44
C LEU A 102 2.34 17.84 -1.72
N GLY A 103 3.26 17.52 -2.64
CA GLY A 103 3.38 18.25 -3.90
C GLY A 103 2.15 18.12 -4.80
N ALA A 104 1.52 16.94 -4.80
CA ALA A 104 0.26 16.68 -5.50
C ALA A 104 -0.92 17.34 -4.79
N ALA A 105 -0.95 17.30 -3.44
CA ALA A 105 -1.95 17.99 -2.64
C ALA A 105 -1.97 19.50 -2.91
N LEU A 106 -0.79 20.14 -2.97
CA LEU A 106 -0.69 21.57 -3.31
C LEU A 106 -1.22 21.92 -4.70
N LEU A 107 -1.04 21.03 -5.70
CA LEU A 107 -1.55 21.25 -7.06
C LEU A 107 -3.08 21.18 -7.13
N ILE A 108 -3.71 20.40 -6.26
CA ILE A 108 -5.15 20.10 -6.31
C ILE A 108 -5.94 20.66 -5.12
N ALA A 109 -5.27 21.35 -4.20
CA ALA A 109 -5.87 21.93 -2.99
C ALA A 109 -7.15 22.74 -3.25
N PRO A 110 -7.26 23.57 -4.32
CA PRO A 110 -8.50 24.29 -4.60
C PRO A 110 -9.71 23.38 -4.86
N VAL A 111 -9.52 22.19 -5.44
CA VAL A 111 -10.62 21.25 -5.71
C VAL A 111 -11.17 20.68 -4.42
N ILE A 112 -10.28 20.30 -3.48
CA ILE A 112 -10.68 19.79 -2.18
C ILE A 112 -11.25 20.92 -1.31
N GLY A 113 -10.61 22.10 -1.30
CA GLY A 113 -11.06 23.25 -0.52
C GLY A 113 -12.42 23.81 -0.94
N LEU A 114 -12.76 23.76 -2.24
CA LEU A 114 -14.06 24.22 -2.76
C LEU A 114 -15.12 23.12 -2.81
N GLY A 115 -14.73 21.88 -3.13
CA GLY A 115 -15.66 20.79 -3.40
C GLY A 115 -15.73 19.70 -2.33
N GLY A 116 -14.83 19.70 -1.34
CA GLY A 116 -14.79 18.71 -0.27
C GLY A 116 -14.60 17.25 -0.73
N ASN A 117 -14.18 17.02 -1.97
CA ASN A 117 -14.16 15.69 -2.59
C ASN A 117 -12.74 15.24 -2.99
N PRO A 118 -12.05 14.46 -2.13
CA PRO A 118 -10.74 13.90 -2.43
C PRO A 118 -10.73 12.91 -3.61
N ILE A 119 -11.86 12.26 -3.89
CA ILE A 119 -12.01 11.32 -5.03
C ILE A 119 -11.95 12.09 -6.35
N LEU A 120 -12.64 13.23 -6.44
CA LEU A 120 -12.57 14.13 -7.59
C LEU A 120 -11.14 14.65 -7.79
N ALA A 121 -10.50 15.09 -6.72
CA ALA A 121 -9.13 15.58 -6.75
C ALA A 121 -8.15 14.53 -7.28
N TYR A 122 -8.26 13.30 -6.77
CA TYR A 122 -7.48 12.15 -7.24
C TYR A 122 -7.69 11.91 -8.75
N ASN A 123 -8.93 11.76 -9.20
CA ASN A 123 -9.23 11.42 -10.60
C ASN A 123 -8.81 12.54 -11.56
N LEU A 124 -8.91 13.81 -11.15
CA LEU A 124 -8.39 14.92 -11.95
C LEU A 124 -6.87 14.85 -12.09
N LEU A 125 -6.14 14.65 -10.99
CA LEU A 125 -4.69 14.46 -11.05
C LEU A 125 -4.30 13.23 -11.88
N PHE A 126 -5.06 12.14 -11.76
CA PHE A 126 -4.86 10.92 -12.55
C PHE A 126 -4.95 11.21 -14.06
N ILE A 127 -5.99 11.91 -14.51
CA ILE A 127 -6.14 12.34 -15.90
C ILE A 127 -5.00 13.29 -16.30
N PHE A 128 -4.76 14.34 -15.52
CA PHE A 128 -3.78 15.37 -15.87
C PHE A 128 -2.33 14.89 -15.77
N ALA A 129 -2.03 13.80 -15.07
CA ALA A 129 -0.69 13.23 -14.99
C ALA A 129 -0.11 12.93 -16.38
N PHE A 130 -0.95 12.47 -17.31
CA PHE A 130 -0.58 12.19 -18.69
C PHE A 130 -0.28 13.49 -19.45
N ALA A 131 -1.20 14.45 -19.41
CA ALA A 131 -1.07 15.74 -20.09
C ALA A 131 0.15 16.54 -19.61
N LEU A 132 0.34 16.65 -18.29
CA LEU A 132 1.45 17.38 -17.69
C LEU A 132 2.80 16.75 -18.09
N SER A 133 2.89 15.42 -18.08
CA SER A 133 4.13 14.72 -18.46
C SER A 133 4.44 14.87 -19.94
N ALA A 134 3.41 14.82 -20.80
CA ALA A 134 3.55 15.07 -22.23
C ALA A 134 4.02 16.50 -22.52
N LEU A 135 3.41 17.49 -21.86
CA LEU A 135 3.74 18.91 -22.02
C LEU A 135 5.16 19.22 -21.55
N ALA A 136 5.57 18.67 -20.41
CA ALA A 136 6.91 18.87 -19.89
C ALA A 136 7.99 18.27 -20.82
N THR A 137 7.73 17.08 -21.36
CA THR A 137 8.63 16.43 -22.33
C THR A 137 8.61 17.15 -23.68
N TYR A 138 7.45 17.63 -24.12
CA TYR A 138 7.31 18.49 -25.28
C TYR A 138 8.17 19.74 -25.13
N ALA A 139 8.09 20.43 -23.98
CA ALA A 139 8.88 21.62 -23.71
C ALA A 139 10.39 21.33 -23.74
N LEU A 140 10.82 20.21 -23.15
CA LEU A 140 12.20 19.75 -23.20
C LEU A 140 12.66 19.52 -24.64
N VAL A 141 11.97 18.69 -25.40
CA VAL A 141 12.39 18.32 -26.76
C VAL A 141 12.27 19.48 -27.75
N PHE A 142 11.28 20.35 -27.58
CA PHE A 142 11.16 21.57 -28.36
C PHE A 142 12.36 22.50 -28.11
N TRP A 143 12.82 22.64 -26.87
CA TRP A 143 14.04 23.40 -26.58
C TRP A 143 15.30 22.75 -27.19
N LEU A 144 15.38 21.42 -27.19
CA LEU A 144 16.53 20.69 -27.74
C LEU A 144 16.61 20.73 -29.27
N THR A 145 15.47 20.86 -29.96
CA THR A 145 15.38 20.64 -31.42
C THR A 145 14.78 21.79 -32.23
N GLY A 146 13.99 22.67 -31.60
CA GLY A 146 13.15 23.66 -32.27
C GLY A 146 12.02 23.07 -33.13
N ASP A 147 11.80 21.75 -33.13
CA ASP A 147 10.84 21.07 -33.99
C ASP A 147 9.59 20.64 -33.20
N ARG A 148 8.45 21.28 -33.51
CA ARG A 148 7.17 21.02 -32.85
C ARG A 148 6.67 19.59 -33.06
N ALA A 149 6.90 19.00 -34.22
CA ALA A 149 6.44 17.65 -34.53
C ALA A 149 7.26 16.62 -33.73
N ALA A 150 8.59 16.81 -33.66
CA ALA A 150 9.46 15.99 -32.82
C ALA A 150 9.05 16.08 -31.34
N ALA A 151 8.81 17.30 -30.85
CA ALA A 151 8.37 17.54 -29.48
C ALA A 151 7.02 16.90 -29.15
N LEU A 152 6.05 16.97 -30.09
CA LEU A 152 4.73 16.37 -29.92
C LEU A 152 4.82 14.85 -29.82
N LEU A 153 5.59 14.22 -30.70
CA LEU A 153 5.82 12.77 -30.63
C LEU A 153 6.51 12.37 -29.33
N SER A 154 7.60 13.05 -28.94
CA SER A 154 8.28 12.74 -27.67
C SER A 154 7.38 12.90 -26.45
N GLY A 155 6.56 13.95 -26.42
CA GLY A 155 5.57 14.17 -25.35
C GLY A 155 4.57 13.03 -25.26
N LEU A 156 4.00 12.62 -26.39
CA LEU A 156 3.09 11.48 -26.44
C LEU A 156 3.78 10.19 -25.95
N LEU A 157 4.93 9.83 -26.53
CA LEU A 157 5.62 8.56 -26.23
C LEU A 157 6.01 8.44 -24.74
N PHE A 158 6.40 9.54 -24.10
CA PHE A 158 6.70 9.54 -22.66
C PHE A 158 5.43 9.45 -21.79
N ALA A 159 4.36 10.14 -22.20
CA ALA A 159 3.09 10.08 -21.49
C ALA A 159 2.35 8.74 -21.69
N SER A 160 2.65 7.99 -22.74
CA SER A 160 2.03 6.71 -23.05
C SER A 160 2.81 5.49 -22.60
N MET A 161 3.86 5.65 -21.78
CA MET A 161 4.66 4.50 -21.34
C MET A 161 3.81 3.46 -20.59
N THR A 162 4.03 2.18 -20.90
CA THR A 162 3.31 1.04 -20.31
C THR A 162 3.37 1.01 -18.78
N LEU A 163 4.43 1.53 -18.17
CA LEU A 163 4.58 1.67 -16.72
C LEU A 163 3.39 2.40 -16.06
N ARG A 164 2.72 3.31 -16.78
CA ARG A 164 1.55 4.04 -16.28
C ARG A 164 0.27 3.21 -16.20
N PHE A 165 0.28 2.05 -16.84
CA PHE A 165 -0.88 1.20 -17.08
C PHE A 165 -0.74 -0.16 -16.40
N GLY A 166 0.25 -0.32 -15.51
CA GLY A 166 0.47 -1.55 -14.76
C GLY A 166 -0.68 -1.93 -13.82
N PRO A 167 -0.60 -3.08 -13.14
CA PRO A 167 -1.68 -3.64 -12.33
C PRO A 167 -2.14 -2.74 -11.17
N SER A 168 -1.28 -1.87 -10.65
CA SER A 168 -1.63 -0.85 -9.66
C SER A 168 -1.03 0.50 -10.07
N PRO A 169 -1.76 1.33 -10.84
CA PRO A 169 -1.29 2.64 -11.25
C PRO A 169 -1.30 3.58 -10.03
N GLN A 170 -0.12 3.95 -9.56
CA GLN A 170 0.05 4.76 -8.35
C GLN A 170 0.28 6.23 -8.73
N LEU A 171 -0.51 7.14 -8.16
CA LEU A 171 -0.55 8.55 -8.54
C LEU A 171 0.82 9.24 -8.45
N GLN A 172 1.59 8.95 -7.39
CA GLN A 172 2.97 9.40 -7.19
C GLN A 172 3.91 9.01 -8.34
N ILE A 173 3.67 7.86 -8.99
CA ILE A 173 4.46 7.36 -10.12
C ILE A 173 3.97 7.96 -11.45
N LEU A 174 2.67 8.24 -11.57
CA LEU A 174 2.09 8.84 -12.77
C LEU A 174 2.47 10.33 -12.92
N LEU A 175 2.50 11.06 -11.81
CA LEU A 175 2.86 12.49 -11.75
C LEU A 175 4.38 12.67 -11.80
N ASN A 176 4.96 12.46 -12.99
CA ASN A 176 6.41 12.54 -13.22
C ASN A 176 6.84 13.69 -14.14
N PHE A 177 5.96 14.67 -14.37
CA PHE A 177 6.20 15.82 -15.25
C PHE A 177 7.35 16.72 -14.77
N GLY A 178 7.64 16.72 -13.47
CA GLY A 178 8.74 17.49 -12.90
C GLY A 178 10.12 16.92 -13.28
N ILE A 179 10.22 15.64 -13.68
CA ILE A 179 11.45 15.05 -14.21
C ILE A 179 11.92 15.78 -15.48
N PRO A 180 11.18 15.79 -16.60
CA PRO A 180 11.59 16.50 -17.80
C PRO A 180 11.72 18.02 -17.60
N LEU A 181 10.87 18.66 -16.78
CA LEU A 181 11.01 20.09 -16.47
C LEU A 181 12.33 20.40 -15.75
N THR A 182 12.69 19.60 -14.75
CA THR A 182 13.94 19.80 -14.02
C THR A 182 15.13 19.63 -14.94
N LEU A 183 15.14 18.61 -15.80
CA LEU A 183 16.23 18.42 -16.76
C LEU A 183 16.28 19.57 -17.80
N LEU A 184 15.14 20.07 -18.26
CA LEU A 184 15.07 21.25 -19.13
C LEU A 184 15.71 22.48 -18.48
N PHE A 185 15.31 22.80 -17.25
CA PHE A 185 15.83 23.98 -16.55
C PHE A 185 17.30 23.80 -16.12
N PHE A 186 17.71 22.59 -15.76
CA PHE A 186 19.10 22.24 -15.50
C PHE A 186 19.98 22.51 -16.72
N LEU A 187 19.60 21.95 -17.88
CA LEU A 187 20.35 22.15 -19.12
C LEU A 187 20.35 23.63 -19.54
N ARG A 188 19.20 24.33 -19.42
CA ARG A 188 19.14 25.77 -19.67
C ARG A 188 20.05 26.57 -18.76
N SER A 189 20.08 26.27 -17.46
CA SER A 189 20.93 26.94 -16.48
C SER A 189 22.41 26.81 -16.86
N LEU A 190 22.85 25.61 -17.27
CA LEU A 190 24.21 25.37 -17.76
C LEU A 190 24.56 26.12 -19.07
N HIS A 191 23.56 26.46 -19.89
CA HIS A 191 23.77 27.13 -21.17
C HIS A 191 23.64 28.66 -21.08
N THR A 192 22.67 29.15 -20.31
CA THR A 192 22.32 30.57 -20.24
C THR A 192 22.92 31.28 -19.02
N GLY A 193 23.22 30.55 -17.94
CA GLY A 193 23.65 31.11 -16.65
C GLY A 193 22.61 32.01 -15.96
N ARG A 194 21.34 32.00 -16.39
CA ARG A 194 20.32 32.93 -15.87
C ARG A 194 19.69 32.40 -14.58
N ALA A 195 19.52 33.28 -13.58
CA ALA A 195 18.89 32.94 -12.30
C ALA A 195 17.49 32.34 -12.46
N ARG A 196 16.69 32.81 -13.43
CA ARG A 196 15.35 32.25 -13.71
C ARG A 196 15.37 30.75 -14.05
N ASP A 197 16.43 30.28 -14.71
CA ASP A 197 16.55 28.88 -15.11
C ASP A 197 16.99 28.03 -13.90
N ALA A 198 17.85 28.57 -13.03
CA ALA A 198 18.18 27.97 -11.73
C ALA A 198 16.97 27.88 -10.79
N ILE A 199 16.16 28.94 -10.70
CA ILE A 199 14.90 28.94 -9.92
C ILE A 199 13.91 27.93 -10.51
N GLY A 200 13.75 27.89 -11.84
CA GLY A 200 12.91 26.91 -12.51
C GLY A 200 13.34 25.46 -12.22
N MET A 201 14.65 25.21 -12.17
CA MET A 201 15.21 23.91 -11.78
C MET A 201 14.85 23.58 -10.33
N THR A 202 15.06 24.50 -9.38
CA THR A 202 14.71 24.27 -7.97
C THR A 202 13.22 23.98 -7.80
N LEU A 203 12.34 24.80 -8.36
CA LEU A 203 10.89 24.64 -8.23
C LEU A 203 10.39 23.33 -8.86
N ALA A 204 10.89 22.98 -10.05
CA ALA A 204 10.52 21.74 -10.71
C ALA A 204 11.02 20.50 -9.93
N PHE A 205 12.24 20.56 -9.39
CA PHE A 205 12.81 19.48 -8.59
C PHE A 205 12.03 19.30 -7.28
N VAL A 206 11.84 20.40 -6.53
CA VAL A 206 11.11 20.37 -5.25
C VAL A 206 9.68 19.90 -5.48
N GLY A 207 8.99 20.41 -6.50
CA GLY A 207 7.64 19.95 -6.86
C GLY A 207 7.61 18.44 -7.14
N GLN A 208 8.55 17.92 -7.94
CA GLN A 208 8.63 16.49 -8.23
C GLN A 208 8.93 15.66 -6.99
N PHE A 209 9.86 16.11 -6.15
CA PHE A 209 10.27 15.44 -4.92
C PHE A 209 9.10 15.37 -3.94
N LEU A 210 8.34 16.46 -3.80
CA LEU A 210 7.18 16.52 -2.90
C LEU A 210 5.99 15.69 -3.41
N ILE A 211 5.91 15.41 -4.70
CA ILE A 211 4.95 14.45 -5.27
C ILE A 211 5.40 13.01 -5.01
N SER A 212 6.68 12.71 -5.25
CA SER A 212 7.25 11.39 -5.07
C SER A 212 8.73 11.48 -4.73
N ILE A 213 9.09 10.93 -3.58
CA ILE A 213 10.48 10.83 -3.15
C ILE A 213 11.25 9.89 -4.07
N TYR A 214 10.60 8.84 -4.58
CA TYR A 214 11.22 7.93 -5.55
C TYR A 214 11.72 8.73 -6.76
N HIS A 215 10.86 9.54 -7.36
CA HIS A 215 11.24 10.36 -8.51
C HIS A 215 12.25 11.44 -8.16
N GLY A 216 12.17 12.04 -6.97
CA GLY A 216 13.19 12.96 -6.49
C GLY A 216 14.59 12.33 -6.45
N LEU A 217 14.71 11.14 -5.86
CA LEU A 217 15.96 10.37 -5.81
C LEU A 217 16.44 9.93 -7.20
N PHE A 218 15.54 9.49 -8.06
CA PHE A 218 15.87 9.09 -9.43
C PHE A 218 16.36 10.29 -10.25
N LEU A 219 15.73 11.45 -10.06
CA LEU A 219 16.11 12.68 -10.72
C LEU A 219 17.50 13.14 -10.32
N CYS A 220 17.96 12.90 -9.09
CA CYS A 220 19.36 13.11 -8.71
C CYS A 220 20.31 12.28 -9.57
N VAL A 221 20.00 11.00 -9.83
CA VAL A 221 20.79 10.13 -10.72
C VAL A 221 20.80 10.69 -12.15
N GLY A 222 19.66 11.17 -12.65
CA GLY A 222 19.55 11.79 -13.97
C GLY A 222 20.36 13.09 -14.09
N LEU A 223 20.31 13.95 -13.06
CA LEU A 223 21.07 15.20 -13.00
C LEU A 223 22.59 14.95 -12.95
N ILE A 224 23.04 13.98 -12.16
CA ILE A 224 24.45 13.56 -12.11
C ILE A 224 24.89 13.03 -13.47
N THR A 225 24.08 12.15 -14.08
CA THR A 225 24.37 11.55 -15.40
C THR A 225 24.57 12.62 -16.46
N LEU A 226 23.62 13.56 -16.58
CA LEU A 226 23.72 14.64 -17.55
C LEU A 226 24.82 15.65 -17.18
N GLY A 227 24.98 15.96 -15.89
CA GLY A 227 25.98 16.91 -15.44
C GLY A 227 27.41 16.45 -15.72
N VAL A 228 27.75 15.22 -15.39
CA VAL A 228 29.07 14.62 -15.67
C VAL A 228 29.32 14.61 -17.18
N GLU A 229 28.33 14.22 -17.99
CA GLU A 229 28.47 14.20 -19.45
C GLU A 229 28.75 15.60 -20.02
N GLN A 230 28.04 16.63 -19.54
CA GLN A 230 28.23 18.01 -19.98
C GLN A 230 29.59 18.56 -19.57
N VAL A 231 30.07 18.29 -18.36
CA VAL A 231 31.41 18.69 -17.88
C VAL A 231 32.51 18.04 -18.72
N LEU A 232 32.39 16.74 -19.00
CA LEU A 232 33.41 16.01 -19.76
C LEU A 232 33.55 16.55 -21.19
N ARG A 233 32.45 17.00 -21.81
CA ARG A 233 32.44 17.31 -23.24
C ARG A 233 32.44 18.75 -23.64
N ASN A 234 31.92 19.62 -22.80
CA ASN A 234 31.79 21.02 -23.14
C ASN A 234 32.74 21.83 -22.26
N PRO A 235 33.98 22.11 -22.73
CA PRO A 235 34.93 22.92 -21.99
C PRO A 235 34.34 24.28 -21.58
N SER A 236 33.45 24.86 -22.40
CA SER A 236 32.78 26.14 -22.09
C SER A 236 31.78 26.05 -20.93
N ILE A 237 31.31 24.84 -20.58
CA ILE A 237 30.45 24.61 -19.42
C ILE A 237 31.30 24.37 -18.16
N ARG A 238 32.63 24.14 -18.29
CA ARG A 238 33.54 24.01 -17.13
C ARG A 238 33.81 25.33 -16.41
N HIS A 239 33.35 26.46 -16.95
CA HIS A 239 33.44 27.73 -16.23
C HIS A 239 32.63 27.68 -14.93
N LEU A 240 33.33 27.85 -13.81
CA LEU A 240 32.78 27.73 -12.45
C LEU A 240 31.50 28.55 -12.25
N THR A 241 31.43 29.74 -12.84
CA THR A 241 30.29 30.67 -12.74
C THR A 241 28.97 30.09 -13.22
N ARG A 242 28.97 29.18 -14.20
CA ARG A 242 27.75 28.52 -14.69
C ARG A 242 27.25 27.44 -13.74
N TRP A 243 28.15 26.80 -13.00
CA TRP A 243 27.82 25.79 -12.00
C TRP A 243 27.41 26.39 -10.66
N VAL A 244 27.85 27.61 -10.32
CA VAL A 244 27.41 28.31 -9.11
C VAL A 244 25.88 28.36 -9.04
N GLY A 245 25.21 28.76 -10.12
CA GLY A 245 23.74 28.82 -10.16
C GLY A 245 23.07 27.45 -9.97
N VAL A 246 23.64 26.40 -10.55
CA VAL A 246 23.14 25.01 -10.42
C VAL A 246 23.36 24.46 -9.01
N VAL A 247 24.54 24.70 -8.42
CA VAL A 247 24.86 24.29 -7.06
C VAL A 247 23.97 25.02 -6.06
N LEU A 248 23.81 26.34 -6.21
CA LEU A 248 22.87 27.12 -5.38
C LEU A 248 21.43 26.63 -5.54
N ALA A 249 21.00 26.29 -6.76
CA ALA A 249 19.69 25.69 -6.99
C ALA A 249 19.52 24.35 -6.29
N GLY A 250 20.56 23.51 -6.29
CA GLY A 250 20.60 22.22 -5.59
C GLY A 250 20.59 22.37 -4.07
N VAL A 251 21.37 23.32 -3.53
CA VAL A 251 21.36 23.64 -2.08
C VAL A 251 20.00 24.18 -1.66
N ALA A 252 19.40 25.08 -2.45
CA ALA A 252 18.05 25.58 -2.19
C ALA A 252 17.01 24.45 -2.23
N ALA A 253 17.10 23.55 -3.22
CA ALA A 253 16.22 22.39 -3.30
C ALA A 253 16.35 21.48 -2.07
N ALA A 254 17.58 21.17 -1.65
CA ALA A 254 17.83 20.37 -0.46
C ALA A 254 17.32 21.06 0.82
N ALA A 255 17.53 22.37 0.96
CA ALA A 255 17.02 23.15 2.09
C ALA A 255 15.48 23.16 2.17
N LEU A 256 14.80 23.19 1.02
CA LEU A 256 13.33 23.17 0.96
C LEU A 256 12.75 21.77 1.19
N THR A 257 13.43 20.69 0.81
CA THR A 257 12.94 19.32 1.01
C THR A 257 13.35 18.74 2.37
N LEU A 258 14.39 19.27 3.03
CA LEU A 258 14.89 18.75 4.30
C LEU A 258 13.83 18.73 5.43
N PRO A 259 13.06 19.80 5.68
CA PRO A 259 12.03 19.79 6.74
C PRO A 259 10.93 18.76 6.48
N ILE A 260 10.62 18.49 5.22
CA ILE A 260 9.59 17.51 4.81
C ILE A 260 10.13 16.07 4.87
N THR A 261 11.44 15.89 4.68
CA THR A 261 12.08 14.57 4.76
C THR A 261 12.42 14.16 6.19
N TRP A 262 12.57 15.11 7.11
CA TRP A 262 12.87 14.84 8.51
C TRP A 262 11.88 13.87 9.19
N PRO A 263 10.53 14.03 9.04
CA PRO A 263 9.57 13.07 9.58
C PRO A 263 9.76 11.62 9.12
N TYR A 264 10.33 11.35 7.94
CA TYR A 264 10.66 9.98 7.55
C TYR A 264 11.75 9.35 8.42
N LEU A 265 12.69 10.15 8.94
CA LEU A 265 13.72 9.66 9.84
C LEU A 265 13.13 9.23 11.19
N GLU A 266 12.08 9.93 11.64
CA GLU A 266 11.32 9.56 12.84
C GLU A 266 10.43 8.35 12.57
N ALA A 267 9.69 8.33 11.45
CA ALA A 267 8.88 7.19 11.03
C ALA A 267 9.69 5.90 10.93
N ARG A 268 10.93 5.97 10.41
CA ARG A 268 11.87 4.85 10.30
C ARG A 268 12.15 4.16 11.64
N ARG A 269 12.05 4.85 12.78
CA ARG A 269 12.26 4.23 14.11
C ARG A 269 11.15 3.23 14.45
N TRP A 270 9.97 3.38 13.85
CA TRP A 270 8.80 2.54 14.11
C TRP A 270 8.65 1.39 13.11
N VAL A 271 8.95 1.63 11.83
CA VAL A 271 8.75 0.65 10.74
C VAL A 271 10.04 0.06 10.17
N GLY A 272 11.20 0.56 10.58
CA GLY A 272 12.50 0.09 10.10
C GLY A 272 12.84 0.52 8.67
N VAL A 273 13.70 -0.26 8.00
CA VAL A 273 14.13 -0.05 6.60
C VAL A 273 13.98 -1.31 5.78
N ARG A 274 13.94 -1.18 4.46
CA ARG A 274 13.91 -2.33 3.56
C ARG A 274 15.32 -2.87 3.33
N GLY A 275 15.46 -4.19 3.51
CA GLY A 275 16.60 -4.95 3.04
C GLY A 275 16.60 -5.09 1.52
N LEU A 276 17.73 -5.51 0.95
CA LEU A 276 17.88 -5.74 -0.50
C LEU A 276 16.95 -6.85 -1.03
N ASP A 277 16.65 -7.84 -0.20
CA ASP A 277 15.71 -8.93 -0.44
C ASP A 277 14.30 -8.41 -0.76
N GLN A 278 13.86 -7.37 -0.05
CA GLN A 278 12.54 -6.74 -0.25
C GLN A 278 12.48 -5.83 -1.48
N GLN A 279 13.63 -5.53 -2.10
CA GLN A 279 13.75 -4.69 -3.30
C GLN A 279 14.02 -5.49 -4.57
N GLY A 280 14.28 -6.80 -4.45
CA GLY A 280 14.56 -7.72 -5.55
C GLY A 280 13.32 -8.25 -6.27
N LEU A 281 12.19 -7.50 -6.24
CA LEU A 281 10.89 -7.93 -6.76
C LEU A 281 10.76 -7.76 -8.30
N PHE A 282 11.82 -8.01 -9.05
CA PHE A 282 11.88 -7.72 -10.49
C PHE A 282 12.65 -8.79 -11.30
N GLY A 283 12.22 -9.01 -12.55
CA GLY A 283 12.92 -9.86 -13.53
C GLY A 283 12.95 -9.23 -14.92
N LEU A 284 13.94 -9.59 -15.74
CA LEU A 284 14.15 -9.04 -17.08
C LEU A 284 12.93 -9.19 -18.01
N LEU A 285 12.11 -10.23 -17.84
CA LEU A 285 10.91 -10.42 -18.66
C LEU A 285 9.87 -9.30 -18.49
N SER A 286 9.93 -8.50 -17.41
CA SER A 286 9.10 -7.31 -17.24
C SER A 286 9.32 -6.24 -18.32
N PHE A 287 10.49 -6.20 -18.97
CA PHE A 287 10.73 -5.34 -20.15
C PHE A 287 9.96 -5.78 -21.39
N LEU A 288 9.39 -6.99 -21.38
CA LEU A 288 8.52 -7.53 -22.42
C LEU A 288 7.08 -7.69 -21.91
N LEU A 289 6.75 -7.17 -20.72
CA LEU A 289 5.42 -7.23 -20.16
C LEU A 289 4.65 -5.94 -20.51
N VAL A 290 3.42 -6.12 -20.99
CA VAL A 290 2.47 -5.06 -21.33
C VAL A 290 1.23 -5.19 -20.44
N PRO A 291 0.43 -4.12 -20.25
CA PRO A 291 -0.82 -4.19 -19.51
C PRO A 291 -1.83 -5.18 -20.10
N HIS A 292 -2.68 -5.76 -19.25
CA HIS A 292 -3.87 -6.47 -19.72
C HIS A 292 -4.75 -5.54 -20.58
N GLY A 293 -5.23 -6.05 -21.72
CA GLY A 293 -6.02 -5.30 -22.70
C GLY A 293 -5.20 -4.49 -23.73
N HIS A 294 -3.87 -4.45 -23.58
CA HIS A 294 -2.96 -3.82 -24.55
C HIS A 294 -2.88 -4.65 -25.85
N LEU A 295 -2.66 -3.97 -27.00
CA LEU A 295 -2.58 -4.60 -28.33
C LEU A 295 -1.68 -5.86 -28.36
N TYR A 296 -0.46 -5.75 -27.84
CA TYR A 296 0.50 -6.86 -27.84
C TYR A 296 0.18 -8.00 -26.88
N ALA A 297 -0.72 -7.81 -25.89
CA ALA A 297 -1.01 -8.83 -24.89
C ALA A 297 -1.55 -10.14 -25.49
N ALA A 298 -2.07 -10.09 -26.73
CA ALA A 298 -2.61 -11.24 -27.45
C ALA A 298 -1.57 -12.02 -28.30
N PHE A 299 -0.33 -11.53 -28.42
CA PHE A 299 0.67 -12.10 -29.35
C PHE A 299 1.86 -12.73 -28.62
N PRO A 300 2.45 -13.84 -29.12
CA PRO A 300 3.76 -14.31 -28.64
C PRO A 300 4.84 -13.24 -28.91
N PRO A 301 5.78 -12.98 -27.97
CA PRO A 301 6.00 -13.66 -26.69
C PRO A 301 5.20 -13.07 -25.49
N PHE A 302 4.45 -11.99 -25.66
CA PHE A 302 3.83 -11.24 -24.56
C PHE A 302 2.80 -12.05 -23.76
N TRP A 303 1.93 -12.81 -24.42
CA TRP A 303 0.92 -13.63 -23.74
C TRP A 303 1.54 -14.79 -22.93
N GLU A 304 2.68 -15.32 -23.38
CA GLU A 304 3.39 -16.39 -22.67
C GLU A 304 3.97 -15.85 -21.36
N ILE A 305 4.56 -14.65 -21.39
CA ILE A 305 5.19 -14.02 -20.23
C ILE A 305 4.16 -13.67 -19.14
N HIS A 306 2.94 -13.29 -19.53
CA HIS A 306 1.83 -13.03 -18.60
C HIS A 306 1.46 -14.25 -17.73
N ARG A 307 1.76 -15.47 -18.19
CA ARG A 307 1.49 -16.69 -17.41
C ARG A 307 2.44 -16.87 -16.23
N TYR A 308 3.58 -16.17 -16.24
CA TYR A 308 4.69 -16.41 -15.32
C TYR A 308 5.10 -15.17 -14.51
N THR A 309 4.50 -14.00 -14.75
CA THR A 309 5.01 -12.73 -14.19
C THR A 309 3.86 -11.79 -13.78
N HIS A 310 3.79 -11.45 -12.49
CA HIS A 310 2.83 -10.48 -11.92
C HIS A 310 3.47 -9.12 -11.58
N VAL A 311 4.46 -8.68 -12.37
CA VAL A 311 5.36 -7.54 -12.04
C VAL A 311 5.03 -6.30 -12.89
N GLU A 312 5.61 -5.16 -12.55
CA GLU A 312 5.58 -3.89 -13.31
C GLU A 312 5.72 -4.11 -14.84
N THR A 313 4.88 -3.43 -15.61
CA THR A 313 4.89 -3.46 -17.08
C THR A 313 5.86 -2.42 -17.63
N LEU A 314 7.02 -2.84 -18.15
CA LEU A 314 8.09 -1.92 -18.57
C LEU A 314 8.32 -1.86 -20.08
N PHE A 315 7.50 -2.51 -20.90
CA PHE A 315 7.72 -2.51 -22.35
C PHE A 315 7.66 -1.08 -22.94
N PRO A 316 8.74 -0.55 -23.55
CA PRO A 316 8.78 0.85 -24.00
C PRO A 316 7.90 1.20 -25.20
N GLY A 317 7.53 0.16 -25.93
CA GLY A 317 6.80 0.26 -27.18
C GLY A 317 7.67 0.22 -28.43
N ILE A 318 7.18 -0.46 -29.46
CA ILE A 318 7.84 -0.64 -30.76
C ILE A 318 8.02 0.72 -31.45
N VAL A 319 6.99 1.58 -31.48
CA VAL A 319 7.11 2.92 -32.11
C VAL A 319 8.23 3.72 -31.44
N THR A 320 8.27 3.72 -30.10
CA THR A 320 9.33 4.38 -29.32
C THR A 320 10.70 3.81 -29.67
N LEU A 321 10.86 2.49 -29.66
CA LEU A 321 12.13 1.81 -29.90
C LEU A 321 12.67 2.06 -31.31
N VAL A 322 11.82 1.98 -32.34
CA VAL A 322 12.22 2.19 -33.74
C VAL A 322 12.69 3.64 -33.95
N LEU A 323 11.93 4.63 -33.47
CA LEU A 323 12.31 6.03 -33.60
C LEU A 323 13.56 6.36 -32.78
N ALA A 324 13.68 5.83 -31.57
CA ALA A 324 14.85 6.02 -30.72
C ALA A 324 16.11 5.39 -31.33
N ALA A 325 16.01 4.19 -31.89
CA ALA A 325 17.10 3.54 -32.62
C ALA A 325 17.53 4.36 -33.84
N TYR A 326 16.57 4.88 -34.62
CA TYR A 326 16.85 5.77 -35.73
C TYR A 326 17.53 7.08 -35.28
N GLY A 327 17.08 7.67 -34.17
CA GLY A 327 17.71 8.83 -33.54
C GLY A 327 19.14 8.54 -33.08
N LEU A 328 19.38 7.38 -32.47
CA LEU A 328 20.72 6.96 -32.06
C LEU A 328 21.65 6.78 -33.27
N TRP A 329 21.16 6.16 -34.34
CA TRP A 329 21.92 5.91 -35.55
C TRP A 329 22.22 7.18 -36.35
N ARG A 330 21.19 7.98 -36.67
CA ARG A 330 21.29 9.08 -37.63
C ARG A 330 21.49 10.46 -37.01
N SER A 331 21.05 10.69 -35.78
CA SER A 331 21.15 12.04 -35.19
C SER A 331 22.59 12.41 -34.89
N ARG A 332 23.00 13.61 -35.30
CA ARG A 332 24.28 14.22 -34.91
C ARG A 332 24.12 15.29 -33.84
N SER A 333 22.92 15.39 -33.25
CA SER A 333 22.64 16.32 -32.18
C SER A 333 23.60 16.10 -31.00
N PRO A 334 24.15 17.16 -30.37
CA PRO A 334 24.95 17.02 -29.16
C PRO A 334 24.18 16.33 -28.03
N TRP A 335 22.85 16.38 -28.08
CA TRP A 335 21.95 15.79 -27.10
C TRP A 335 21.76 14.28 -27.23
N ARG A 336 22.16 13.67 -28.35
CA ARG A 336 21.99 12.22 -28.57
C ARG A 336 22.63 11.39 -27.46
N ARG A 337 23.91 11.63 -27.21
CA ARG A 337 24.72 10.82 -26.29
C ARG A 337 24.33 11.00 -24.81
N PRO A 338 24.05 12.21 -24.27
CA PRO A 338 23.60 12.34 -22.89
C PRO A 338 22.28 11.60 -22.63
N PHE A 339 21.31 11.71 -23.53
CA PHE A 339 20.04 11.00 -23.37
C PHE A 339 20.14 9.49 -23.66
N ALA A 340 21.11 9.05 -24.47
CA ALA A 340 21.46 7.64 -24.58
C ALA A 340 22.11 7.09 -23.29
N LEU A 341 22.94 7.87 -22.60
CA LEU A 341 23.48 7.49 -21.29
C LEU A 341 22.39 7.44 -20.22
N LEU A 342 21.48 8.42 -20.22
CA LEU A 342 20.30 8.42 -19.35
C LEU A 342 19.43 7.18 -19.59
N MET A 343 19.22 6.81 -20.86
CA MET A 343 18.57 5.56 -21.25
C MET A 343 19.25 4.34 -20.65
N VAL A 344 20.56 4.18 -20.90
CA VAL A 344 21.31 2.99 -20.47
C VAL A 344 21.38 2.89 -18.94
N LEU A 345 21.74 3.98 -18.24
CA LEU A 345 21.85 3.96 -16.79
C LEU A 345 20.48 3.81 -16.11
N GLY A 346 19.44 4.45 -16.64
CA GLY A 346 18.06 4.25 -16.17
C GLY A 346 17.65 2.79 -16.24
N THR A 347 17.95 2.09 -17.34
CA THR A 347 17.67 0.66 -17.49
C THR A 347 18.50 -0.20 -16.51
N ILE A 348 19.80 0.07 -16.39
CA ILE A 348 20.69 -0.68 -15.49
C ILE A 348 20.21 -0.59 -14.03
N PHE A 349 19.86 0.61 -13.56
CA PHE A 349 19.37 0.78 -12.20
C PHE A 349 17.94 0.26 -12.00
N ALA A 350 17.10 0.28 -13.04
CA ALA A 350 15.76 -0.30 -12.99
C ALA A 350 15.77 -1.82 -12.78
N VAL A 351 16.83 -2.53 -13.17
CA VAL A 351 16.95 -3.96 -12.84
C VAL A 351 16.93 -4.21 -11.33
N GLY A 352 17.34 -3.24 -10.51
CA GLY A 352 17.40 -3.36 -9.06
C GLY A 352 18.68 -4.05 -8.59
N PRO A 353 18.69 -4.64 -7.38
CA PRO A 353 19.91 -5.10 -6.71
C PRO A 353 20.52 -6.37 -7.34
N ALA A 354 19.73 -7.18 -8.04
CA ALA A 354 20.19 -8.41 -8.69
C ALA A 354 19.51 -8.58 -10.05
N LEU A 355 20.24 -9.13 -11.02
CA LEU A 355 19.72 -9.46 -12.34
C LEU A 355 19.05 -10.83 -12.30
N ARG A 356 17.76 -10.91 -12.59
CA ARG A 356 16.98 -12.15 -12.67
C ARG A 356 16.27 -12.25 -14.02
N LEU A 357 16.03 -13.45 -14.52
CA LEU A 357 15.20 -13.63 -15.72
C LEU A 357 13.72 -13.48 -15.35
N ARG A 358 13.20 -14.38 -14.50
CA ARG A 358 11.91 -14.26 -13.81
C ARG A 358 12.15 -13.94 -12.33
N LEU A 359 11.14 -13.41 -11.67
CA LEU A 359 11.21 -13.06 -10.25
C LEU A 359 11.62 -14.27 -9.37
N GLU A 360 11.02 -15.42 -9.65
CA GLU A 360 11.20 -16.68 -8.91
C GLU A 360 12.55 -17.36 -9.21
N ASP A 361 13.21 -17.00 -10.31
CA ASP A 361 14.48 -17.61 -10.69
C ASP A 361 15.62 -17.14 -9.76
N PRO A 362 16.67 -17.97 -9.55
CA PRO A 362 17.90 -17.51 -8.93
C PRO A 362 18.53 -16.37 -9.76
N PRO A 363 19.23 -15.42 -9.12
CA PRO A 363 19.83 -14.31 -9.84
C PRO A 363 20.93 -14.78 -10.80
N LEU A 364 20.84 -14.33 -12.05
CA LEU A 364 21.90 -14.47 -13.06
C LEU A 364 23.15 -13.67 -12.66
N LEU A 365 22.94 -12.47 -12.11
CA LEU A 365 23.99 -11.69 -11.44
C LEU A 365 23.48 -11.26 -10.06
N PRO A 366 24.14 -11.68 -8.97
CA PRO A 366 23.66 -11.42 -7.61
C PRO A 366 23.90 -9.98 -7.15
N ALA A 367 24.78 -9.23 -7.83
CA ALA A 367 25.15 -7.88 -7.45
C ALA A 367 25.14 -6.92 -8.67
N MET A 368 24.14 -6.06 -8.72
CA MET A 368 23.99 -5.01 -9.72
C MET A 368 24.40 -3.63 -9.16
N PRO A 369 24.72 -2.64 -10.01
CA PRO A 369 25.13 -1.30 -9.58
C PRO A 369 24.17 -0.58 -8.63
N TYR A 370 22.88 -0.94 -8.64
CA TYR A 370 21.87 -0.41 -7.72
C TYR A 370 22.26 -0.59 -6.24
N ILE A 371 23.01 -1.65 -5.90
CA ILE A 371 23.49 -1.87 -4.52
C ILE A 371 24.34 -0.70 -4.02
N LEU A 372 25.08 -0.02 -4.90
CA LEU A 372 25.86 1.17 -4.52
C LEU A 372 24.94 2.33 -4.11
N LEU A 373 23.81 2.51 -4.79
CA LEU A 373 22.80 3.50 -4.43
C LEU A 373 22.21 3.17 -3.05
N TRP A 374 21.79 1.92 -2.86
CA TRP A 374 21.26 1.45 -1.58
C TRP A 374 22.27 1.57 -0.43
N ARG A 375 23.57 1.34 -0.69
CA ARG A 375 24.62 1.36 0.34
C ARG A 375 25.05 2.76 0.73
N PHE A 376 25.25 3.65 -0.25
CA PHE A 376 25.92 4.93 -0.04
C PHE A 376 25.01 6.15 -0.06
N PHE A 377 23.80 6.05 -0.63
CA PHE A 377 22.90 7.18 -0.78
C PHE A 377 21.66 7.01 0.12
N PRO A 378 21.55 7.80 1.20
CA PRO A 378 20.37 7.77 2.07
C PRO A 378 19.08 7.99 1.28
N GLY A 379 18.05 7.22 1.62
CA GLY A 379 16.73 7.28 0.96
C GLY A 379 16.50 6.11 0.00
N PHE A 380 17.53 5.56 -0.63
CA PHE A 380 17.39 4.37 -1.49
C PHE A 380 16.97 3.11 -0.70
N GLN A 381 17.15 3.09 0.63
CA GLN A 381 16.64 2.02 1.49
C GLN A 381 15.11 2.06 1.70
N ALA A 382 14.45 3.18 1.38
CA ALA A 382 13.00 3.30 1.44
C ALA A 382 12.30 2.83 0.15
N ILE A 383 13.07 2.62 -0.93
CA ILE A 383 12.53 2.20 -2.22
C ILE A 383 12.11 0.74 -2.14
N ARG A 384 10.87 0.45 -2.53
CA ARG A 384 10.29 -0.90 -2.60
C ARG A 384 10.51 -1.52 -3.97
N VAL A 385 10.40 -0.73 -5.04
CA VAL A 385 10.42 -1.21 -6.42
C VAL A 385 11.42 -0.40 -7.25
N PRO A 386 12.69 -0.83 -7.32
CA PRO A 386 13.72 -0.19 -8.13
C PRO A 386 13.37 -0.07 -9.62
N ALA A 387 12.55 -0.99 -10.14
CA ALA A 387 12.06 -1.02 -11.53
C ALA A 387 11.46 0.31 -12.01
N ARG A 388 10.93 1.12 -11.10
CA ARG A 388 10.37 2.44 -11.40
C ARG A 388 11.41 3.46 -11.86
N MET A 389 12.70 3.22 -11.61
CA MET A 389 13.80 4.00 -12.20
C MET A 389 13.79 3.99 -13.73
N PHE A 390 13.08 3.04 -14.34
CA PHE A 390 12.91 2.97 -15.77
C PHE A 390 12.27 4.22 -16.38
N VAL A 391 11.60 5.06 -15.57
CA VAL A 391 11.12 6.38 -16.01
C VAL A 391 12.22 7.26 -16.62
N LEU A 392 13.45 7.19 -16.10
CA LEU A 392 14.61 7.90 -16.68
C LEU A 392 14.96 7.33 -18.05
N ALA A 393 14.88 6.00 -18.19
CA ALA A 393 15.18 5.35 -19.45
C ALA A 393 14.14 5.68 -20.51
N GLN A 394 12.87 5.70 -20.12
CA GLN A 394 11.75 6.10 -20.98
C GLN A 394 11.87 7.54 -21.45
N LEU A 395 12.30 8.46 -20.57
CA LEU A 395 12.56 9.84 -20.99
C LEU A 395 13.72 9.90 -21.99
N GLY A 396 14.81 9.15 -21.76
CA GLY A 396 15.91 9.02 -22.71
C GLY A 396 15.46 8.52 -24.08
N LEU A 397 14.65 7.45 -24.10
CA LEU A 397 14.05 6.89 -25.31
C LEU A 397 13.15 7.90 -26.04
N ALA A 398 12.25 8.58 -25.31
CA ALA A 398 11.35 9.57 -25.89
C ALA A 398 12.11 10.75 -26.53
N VAL A 399 13.19 11.23 -25.89
CA VAL A 399 14.05 12.28 -26.45
C VAL A 399 14.79 11.78 -27.69
N LEU A 400 15.36 10.57 -27.66
CA LEU A 400 16.01 9.96 -28.82
C LEU A 400 15.04 9.77 -29.99
N ALA A 401 13.79 9.36 -29.72
CA ALA A 401 12.74 9.25 -30.72
C ALA A 401 12.42 10.60 -31.38
N GLY A 402 12.31 11.67 -30.59
CA GLY A 402 12.16 13.04 -31.09
C GLY A 402 13.35 13.49 -31.94
N LEU A 403 14.58 13.17 -31.52
CA LEU A 403 15.78 13.43 -32.31
C LEU A 403 15.77 12.65 -33.63
N GLY A 404 15.30 11.41 -33.63
CA GLY A 404 15.09 10.59 -34.83
C GLY A 404 14.11 11.23 -35.80
N TRP A 405 12.95 11.66 -35.30
CA TRP A 405 11.95 12.38 -36.11
C TRP A 405 12.48 13.70 -36.66
N HIS A 406 13.24 14.45 -35.86
CA HIS A 406 13.80 15.75 -36.24
C HIS A 406 14.78 15.66 -37.42
N VAL A 407 15.61 14.61 -37.45
CA VAL A 407 16.58 14.42 -38.54
C VAL A 407 15.97 13.80 -39.79
N TRP A 408 14.79 13.17 -39.68
CA TRP A 408 14.06 12.63 -40.80
C TRP A 408 13.30 13.73 -41.57
N ARG A 409 13.88 14.18 -42.69
CA ARG A 409 13.34 15.28 -43.52
C ARG A 409 13.04 14.86 -44.95
N PRO A 410 12.01 14.03 -45.19
CA PRO A 410 11.55 13.70 -46.53
C PRO A 410 10.72 14.85 -47.14
N ARG A 411 10.09 14.59 -48.29
CA ARG A 411 9.13 15.54 -48.89
C ARG A 411 8.00 15.90 -47.91
N PRO A 412 7.52 17.16 -47.89
CA PRO A 412 6.56 17.64 -46.87
C PRO A 412 5.28 16.81 -46.74
N ARG A 413 4.65 16.43 -47.86
CA ARG A 413 3.44 15.59 -47.86
C ARG A 413 3.68 14.22 -47.22
N LEU A 414 4.78 13.55 -47.59
CA LEU A 414 5.14 12.27 -47.00
C LEU A 414 5.41 12.40 -45.51
N ARG A 415 6.09 13.48 -45.09
CA ARG A 415 6.34 13.75 -43.67
C ARG A 415 5.05 13.88 -42.88
N GLN A 416 4.04 14.59 -43.41
CA GLN A 416 2.73 14.76 -42.77
C GLN A 416 1.97 13.44 -42.65
N TRP A 417 1.92 12.64 -43.71
CA TRP A 417 1.25 11.33 -43.67
C TRP A 417 1.92 10.36 -42.70
N VAL A 418 3.24 10.25 -42.75
CA VAL A 418 3.98 9.39 -41.82
C VAL A 418 3.88 9.91 -40.38
N PHE A 419 3.79 11.23 -40.18
CA PHE A 419 3.54 11.79 -38.84
C PHE A 419 2.20 11.35 -38.30
N ALA A 420 1.12 11.52 -39.09
CA ALA A 420 -0.22 11.10 -38.72
C ALA A 420 -0.29 9.59 -38.45
N LEU A 421 0.35 8.78 -39.30
CA LEU A 421 0.45 7.33 -39.09
C LEU A 421 1.22 6.98 -37.82
N THR A 422 2.38 7.60 -37.59
CA THR A 422 3.20 7.37 -36.39
C THR A 422 2.45 7.76 -35.13
N LEU A 423 1.72 8.88 -35.17
CA LEU A 423 0.87 9.32 -34.08
C LEU A 423 -0.27 8.33 -33.82
N ALA A 424 -0.96 7.88 -34.86
CA ALA A 424 -2.03 6.90 -34.75
C ALA A 424 -1.53 5.56 -34.19
N LEU A 425 -0.37 5.07 -34.67
CA LEU A 425 0.27 3.86 -34.15
C LEU A 425 0.69 4.01 -32.69
N ALA A 426 1.28 5.15 -32.31
CA ALA A 426 1.65 5.42 -30.92
C ALA A 426 0.42 5.47 -30.00
N ILE A 427 -0.70 6.05 -30.43
CA ILE A 427 -1.96 6.07 -29.66
C ILE A 427 -2.56 4.66 -29.57
N LEU A 428 -2.57 3.91 -30.67
CA LEU A 428 -3.09 2.55 -30.70
C LEU A 428 -2.26 1.63 -29.78
N GLU A 429 -0.96 1.80 -29.80
CA GLU A 429 -0.03 1.09 -28.94
C GLU A 429 -0.22 1.48 -27.47
N ALA A 430 -0.43 2.76 -27.18
CA ALA A 430 -0.73 3.25 -25.83
C ALA A 430 -2.06 2.75 -25.25
N TYR A 431 -3.02 2.39 -26.11
CA TYR A 431 -4.37 2.07 -25.69
C TYR A 431 -4.45 0.68 -25.07
N ARG A 432 -4.92 0.61 -23.82
CA ARG A 432 -5.11 -0.64 -23.08
C ARG A 432 -6.56 -1.11 -22.98
N GLY A 433 -7.51 -0.34 -23.50
CA GLY A 433 -8.92 -0.49 -23.16
C GLY A 433 -9.34 0.34 -21.94
N PRO A 434 -10.63 0.24 -21.54
CA PRO A 434 -11.18 1.03 -20.45
C PRO A 434 -10.56 0.66 -19.10
N PHE A 435 -10.29 1.68 -18.29
CA PHE A 435 -9.88 1.49 -16.90
C PHE A 435 -11.01 0.85 -16.09
N PRO A 436 -10.74 -0.18 -15.26
CA PRO A 436 -11.69 -0.65 -14.26
C PRO A 436 -12.15 0.51 -13.38
N ARG A 437 -13.40 0.46 -12.91
CA ARG A 437 -13.98 1.48 -12.02
C ARG A 437 -14.68 0.79 -10.86
N TYR A 438 -14.19 1.06 -9.66
CA TYR A 438 -14.72 0.56 -8.41
C TYR A 438 -15.35 1.71 -7.64
N PRO A 439 -16.50 1.50 -6.97
CA PRO A 439 -17.09 2.51 -6.11
C PRO A 439 -16.09 3.00 -5.06
N ALA A 440 -15.98 4.33 -4.93
CA ALA A 440 -15.18 4.93 -3.88
C ALA A 440 -15.86 4.75 -2.51
N PRO A 441 -15.11 4.82 -1.40
CA PRO A 441 -15.72 4.85 -0.07
C PRO A 441 -16.63 6.07 0.04
N SER A 442 -17.84 5.84 0.55
CA SER A 442 -18.80 6.91 0.83
C SER A 442 -18.84 7.17 2.34
N PRO A 443 -18.89 8.45 2.78
CA PRO A 443 -19.13 8.77 4.17
C PRO A 443 -20.48 8.20 4.64
N LEU A 444 -20.57 7.88 5.94
CA LEU A 444 -21.80 7.46 6.61
C LEU A 444 -22.36 8.69 7.34
N PRO A 445 -23.28 9.47 6.74
CA PRO A 445 -23.52 10.85 7.16
C PRO A 445 -23.91 11.00 8.63
N GLU A 446 -24.86 10.20 9.13
CA GLU A 446 -25.34 10.30 10.52
C GLU A 446 -24.26 9.92 11.54
N LEU A 447 -23.58 8.80 11.28
CA LEU A 447 -22.56 8.28 12.18
C LEU A 447 -21.26 9.10 12.13
N ASP A 448 -20.84 9.50 10.94
CA ASP A 448 -19.62 10.29 10.75
C ASP A 448 -19.79 11.67 11.37
N GLN A 449 -20.97 12.29 11.23
CA GLN A 449 -21.30 13.55 11.90
C GLN A 449 -21.33 13.40 13.42
N TYR A 450 -21.92 12.32 13.94
CA TYR A 450 -21.93 12.04 15.37
C TYR A 450 -20.50 11.92 15.93
N LEU A 451 -19.64 11.15 15.27
CA LEU A 451 -18.25 10.93 15.69
C LEU A 451 -17.39 12.20 15.52
N ALA A 452 -17.63 13.01 14.49
CA ALA A 452 -16.95 14.28 14.30
C ALA A 452 -17.35 15.34 15.34
N GLY A 453 -18.56 15.26 15.88
CA GLY A 453 -19.06 16.14 16.94
C GLY A 453 -18.58 15.77 18.35
N ALA A 454 -17.97 14.60 18.54
CA ALA A 454 -17.48 14.16 19.84
C ALA A 454 -16.28 15.01 20.30
N HIS A 455 -16.33 15.53 21.54
CA HIS A 455 -15.30 16.41 22.09
C HIS A 455 -13.98 15.69 22.44
N GLU A 456 -14.01 14.36 22.63
CA GLU A 456 -12.84 13.54 22.93
C GLU A 456 -12.45 12.70 21.71
N LEU A 457 -11.13 12.55 21.49
CA LEU A 457 -10.61 11.55 20.56
C LEU A 457 -10.89 10.16 21.13
N LEU A 458 -11.66 9.38 20.39
CA LEU A 458 -12.08 8.02 20.72
C LEU A 458 -11.50 7.07 19.67
N PRO A 459 -10.28 6.55 19.88
CA PRO A 459 -9.75 5.49 19.02
C PRO A 459 -10.73 4.32 18.99
N PHE A 460 -11.14 3.93 17.79
CA PHE A 460 -12.18 2.92 17.63
C PHE A 460 -11.88 1.93 16.50
N VAL A 461 -12.51 0.77 16.62
CA VAL A 461 -12.49 -0.31 15.63
C VAL A 461 -13.87 -0.41 14.98
N GLU A 462 -13.89 -0.50 13.66
CA GLU A 462 -15.11 -0.74 12.87
C GLU A 462 -15.20 -2.21 12.46
N PHE A 463 -16.32 -2.86 12.77
CA PHE A 463 -16.69 -4.19 12.31
C PHE A 463 -17.76 -4.12 11.23
N PRO A 464 -17.70 -4.98 10.20
CA PRO A 464 -16.69 -6.01 10.00
C PRO A 464 -15.32 -5.44 9.58
N THR A 465 -14.24 -6.10 10.00
CA THR A 465 -12.85 -5.62 9.87
C THR A 465 -12.01 -6.62 9.07
N ILE A 466 -10.77 -6.87 9.47
CA ILE A 466 -9.87 -7.89 8.94
C ILE A 466 -10.49 -9.30 9.04
N ARG A 467 -10.32 -10.11 7.98
CA ARG A 467 -10.78 -11.51 7.90
C ARG A 467 -9.62 -12.52 7.82
N THR A 468 -8.44 -12.06 7.44
CA THR A 468 -7.21 -12.87 7.35
C THR A 468 -5.98 -11.99 7.62
N LEU A 469 -4.91 -12.60 8.11
CA LEU A 469 -3.59 -11.95 8.20
C LEU A 469 -2.91 -11.79 6.83
N ASP A 470 -3.38 -12.51 5.80
CA ASP A 470 -2.93 -12.33 4.41
C ASP A 470 -3.63 -11.14 3.74
N ILE A 471 -3.41 -9.95 4.34
CA ILE A 471 -4.13 -8.72 4.01
C ILE A 471 -3.94 -8.24 2.56
N LEU A 472 -2.81 -8.57 1.93
CA LEU A 472 -2.47 -8.12 0.58
C LEU A 472 -3.07 -9.03 -0.50
N SER A 473 -3.38 -10.27 -0.15
CA SER A 473 -3.93 -11.26 -1.09
C SER A 473 -5.44 -11.39 -0.96
N ASP A 474 -6.06 -10.92 0.13
CA ASP A 474 -7.51 -10.88 0.33
C ASP A 474 -8.11 -9.51 -0.01
N PRO A 475 -8.80 -9.36 -1.16
CA PRO A 475 -9.33 -8.06 -1.59
C PRO A 475 -10.34 -7.45 -0.62
N GLU A 476 -11.11 -8.29 0.07
CA GLU A 476 -12.14 -7.84 1.01
C GLU A 476 -11.52 -7.24 2.28
N THR A 477 -10.51 -7.90 2.86
CA THR A 477 -9.74 -7.35 3.98
C THR A 477 -9.08 -6.03 3.59
N MET A 478 -8.43 -5.97 2.43
CA MET A 478 -7.80 -4.73 1.95
C MET A 478 -8.83 -3.60 1.79
N ARG A 479 -9.97 -3.89 1.15
CA ARG A 479 -11.06 -2.93 0.96
C ARG A 479 -11.54 -2.37 2.30
N ARG A 480 -11.79 -3.21 3.30
CA ARG A 480 -12.24 -2.79 4.63
C ARG A 480 -11.22 -1.89 5.33
N LEU A 481 -9.94 -2.28 5.36
CA LEU A 481 -8.87 -1.50 5.96
C LEU A 481 -8.78 -0.09 5.36
N VAL A 482 -8.81 -0.01 4.03
CA VAL A 482 -8.64 1.26 3.33
C VAL A 482 -9.89 2.12 3.44
N TRP A 483 -11.09 1.53 3.47
CA TRP A 483 -12.35 2.26 3.67
C TRP A 483 -12.47 2.82 5.09
N THR A 484 -12.12 2.03 6.11
CA THR A 484 -12.08 2.51 7.51
C THR A 484 -11.07 3.64 7.66
N GLN A 485 -9.89 3.51 7.04
CA GLN A 485 -8.92 4.61 6.98
C GLN A 485 -9.49 5.83 6.25
N PHE A 486 -10.15 5.66 5.10
CA PHE A 486 -10.75 6.76 4.35
C PHE A 486 -11.75 7.56 5.19
N ALA A 487 -12.60 6.86 5.96
CA ALA A 487 -13.61 7.45 6.82
C ALA A 487 -13.04 8.38 7.91
N THR A 488 -11.75 8.25 8.27
CA THR A 488 -11.10 9.14 9.24
C THR A 488 -11.08 10.60 8.79
N LEU A 489 -11.13 10.90 7.47
CA LEU A 489 -11.22 12.28 6.96
C LEU A 489 -12.53 12.97 7.35
N HIS A 490 -13.60 12.19 7.51
CA HIS A 490 -14.92 12.71 7.84
C HIS A 490 -15.17 12.71 9.34
N ARG A 491 -14.69 11.67 10.04
CA ARG A 491 -14.91 11.46 11.47
C ARG A 491 -13.93 12.23 12.36
N GLY A 492 -12.72 12.48 11.89
CA GLY A 492 -11.63 13.04 12.71
C GLY A 492 -11.14 12.12 13.84
N GLN A 493 -11.54 10.85 13.82
CA GLN A 493 -11.24 9.89 14.88
C GLN A 493 -10.12 8.90 14.45
N PRO A 494 -9.18 8.56 15.36
CA PRO A 494 -8.09 7.64 15.06
C PRO A 494 -8.54 6.17 15.04
N THR A 495 -7.79 5.33 14.35
CA THR A 495 -8.08 3.89 14.25
C THR A 495 -6.77 3.07 14.28
N PRO A 496 -6.75 1.90 14.96
CA PRO A 496 -5.54 1.07 15.03
C PRO A 496 -5.26 0.29 13.74
N VAL A 497 -6.24 0.24 12.83
CA VAL A 497 -6.11 -0.42 11.53
C VAL A 497 -5.79 0.59 10.43
N GLY A 498 -5.31 0.12 9.30
CA GLY A 498 -5.03 0.96 8.14
C GLY A 498 -4.28 0.20 7.05
N TYR A 499 -3.98 0.91 5.97
CA TYR A 499 -3.24 0.43 4.81
C TYR A 499 -2.18 1.46 4.41
N SER A 500 -0.95 1.01 4.21
CA SER A 500 0.17 1.89 3.87
C SER A 500 1.33 1.11 3.23
N GLY A 501 2.38 1.82 2.83
CA GLY A 501 3.59 1.21 2.27
C GLY A 501 4.33 0.33 3.28
N PHE A 502 4.30 0.69 4.55
CA PHE A 502 4.80 -0.08 5.68
C PHE A 502 3.70 -0.35 6.70
N PHE A 503 3.72 -1.54 7.29
CA PHE A 503 2.88 -1.90 8.42
C PHE A 503 3.74 -1.91 9.68
N PRO A 504 3.38 -1.16 10.73
CA PRO A 504 4.15 -1.17 11.96
C PRO A 504 3.93 -2.46 12.76
N PRO A 505 4.83 -2.84 13.69
CA PRO A 505 4.73 -4.14 14.39
C PRO A 505 3.39 -4.40 15.08
N LEU A 506 2.88 -3.45 15.89
CA LEU A 506 1.63 -3.61 16.65
C LEU A 506 0.39 -3.78 15.75
N PHE A 507 0.46 -3.36 14.49
CA PHE A 507 -0.66 -3.60 13.56
C PHE A 507 -0.94 -5.10 13.42
N TRP A 508 0.09 -5.95 13.43
CA TRP A 508 -0.09 -7.40 13.29
C TRP A 508 -0.73 -8.02 14.52
N ASP A 509 -0.36 -7.56 15.72
CA ASP A 509 -0.99 -7.98 16.97
C ASP A 509 -2.46 -7.51 17.03
N VAL A 510 -2.72 -6.27 16.62
CA VAL A 510 -4.09 -5.76 16.47
C VAL A 510 -4.88 -6.63 15.50
N ALA A 511 -4.32 -6.93 14.32
CA ALA A 511 -4.99 -7.72 13.29
C ALA A 511 -5.34 -9.12 13.80
N ASP A 512 -4.41 -9.78 14.49
CA ASP A 512 -4.62 -11.09 15.08
C ASP A 512 -5.75 -11.07 16.12
N ARG A 513 -5.72 -10.10 17.04
CA ARG A 513 -6.76 -9.96 18.07
C ARG A 513 -8.12 -9.54 17.52
N LEU A 514 -8.17 -8.87 16.36
CA LEU A 514 -9.43 -8.55 15.67
C LEU A 514 -10.11 -9.79 15.07
N LEU A 515 -9.36 -10.79 14.61
CA LEU A 515 -9.93 -12.02 14.04
C LEU A 515 -10.75 -12.82 15.05
N THR A 516 -10.38 -12.74 16.32
CA THR A 516 -11.02 -13.46 17.42
C THR A 516 -11.93 -12.58 18.28
N PHE A 517 -12.06 -11.29 17.96
CA PHE A 517 -12.87 -10.36 18.74
C PHE A 517 -14.38 -10.66 18.61
N PRO A 518 -15.17 -10.46 19.69
CA PRO A 518 -14.72 -10.24 21.06
C PRO A 518 -14.26 -11.54 21.74
N SER A 519 -13.16 -11.44 22.49
CA SER A 519 -12.63 -12.45 23.41
C SER A 519 -12.07 -11.73 24.64
N ARG A 520 -11.90 -12.43 25.76
CA ARG A 520 -11.33 -11.80 26.96
C ARG A 520 -9.97 -11.15 26.67
N GLU A 521 -9.13 -11.85 25.94
CA GLU A 521 -7.80 -11.38 25.56
C GLU A 521 -7.87 -10.15 24.66
N SER A 522 -8.68 -10.18 23.60
CA SER A 522 -8.81 -9.04 22.69
C SER A 522 -9.43 -7.82 23.39
N ILE A 523 -10.40 -8.02 24.29
CA ILE A 523 -11.00 -6.95 25.11
C ILE A 523 -9.94 -6.30 26.01
N LEU A 524 -9.16 -7.10 26.75
CA LEU A 524 -8.09 -6.58 27.62
C LEU A 524 -7.01 -5.86 26.81
N PHE A 525 -6.61 -6.44 25.68
CA PHE A 525 -5.63 -5.86 24.77
C PHE A 525 -6.09 -4.48 24.25
N PHE A 526 -7.32 -4.37 23.75
CA PHE A 526 -7.85 -3.08 23.28
C PHE A 526 -8.02 -2.08 24.43
N GLN A 527 -8.44 -2.55 25.61
CA GLN A 527 -8.53 -1.71 26.81
C GLN A 527 -7.17 -1.12 27.21
N ASP A 528 -6.12 -1.94 27.20
CA ASP A 528 -4.75 -1.52 27.53
C ASP A 528 -4.16 -0.58 26.46
N LEU A 529 -4.53 -0.76 25.19
CA LEU A 529 -4.23 0.20 24.12
C LEU A 529 -5.04 1.51 24.20
N GLY A 530 -6.03 1.58 25.09
CA GLY A 530 -6.92 2.74 25.21
C GLY A 530 -8.04 2.78 24.17
N ILE A 531 -8.22 1.73 23.38
CA ILE A 531 -9.31 1.57 22.41
C ILE A 531 -10.54 1.05 23.15
N LYS A 532 -11.51 1.94 23.33
CA LYS A 532 -12.73 1.64 24.10
C LYS A 532 -13.98 1.69 23.26
N ALA A 533 -13.92 2.24 22.05
CA ALA A 533 -15.06 2.37 21.19
C ALA A 533 -15.04 1.33 20.06
N PHE A 534 -16.19 0.71 19.83
CA PHE A 534 -16.37 -0.34 18.83
C PHE A 534 -17.63 -0.04 18.03
N LEU A 535 -17.46 0.15 16.73
CA LEU A 535 -18.55 0.36 15.79
C LEU A 535 -18.91 -0.97 15.14
N VAL A 536 -20.12 -1.46 15.34
CA VAL A 536 -20.61 -2.69 14.71
C VAL A 536 -21.61 -2.31 13.62
N ARG A 537 -21.25 -2.57 12.36
CA ARG A 537 -22.10 -2.26 11.20
C ARG A 537 -23.20 -3.27 11.01
N LYS A 538 -24.32 -2.81 10.46
CA LYS A 538 -25.46 -3.67 10.05
C LYS A 538 -25.21 -4.37 8.70
N SER A 539 -24.21 -3.94 7.93
CA SER A 539 -23.91 -4.45 6.59
C SER A 539 -22.40 -4.60 6.36
N GLY A 540 -22.03 -5.32 5.29
CA GLY A 540 -20.63 -5.56 4.90
C GLY A 540 -20.05 -6.90 5.38
N TRP A 541 -20.85 -7.69 6.08
CA TRP A 541 -20.45 -9.02 6.56
C TRP A 541 -20.45 -10.05 5.44
N THR A 542 -19.47 -10.96 5.46
CA THR A 542 -19.43 -12.13 4.57
C THR A 542 -20.23 -13.30 5.15
N SER A 543 -20.58 -14.30 4.32
CA SER A 543 -21.35 -15.47 4.76
C SER A 543 -20.69 -16.20 5.93
N GLY A 544 -21.43 -16.39 7.03
CA GLY A 544 -20.95 -17.03 8.27
C GLY A 544 -20.11 -16.14 9.19
N GLU A 545 -19.63 -14.97 8.72
CA GLU A 545 -18.82 -14.05 9.53
C GLU A 545 -19.65 -13.34 10.60
N GLN A 546 -20.84 -12.86 10.21
CA GLN A 546 -21.77 -12.20 11.12
C GLN A 546 -22.23 -13.16 12.22
N GLU A 547 -22.62 -14.37 11.86
CA GLU A 547 -23.04 -15.41 12.81
C GLU A 547 -21.92 -15.74 13.80
N ALA A 548 -20.68 -15.89 13.32
CA ALA A 548 -19.52 -16.15 14.17
C ALA A 548 -19.22 -14.97 15.11
N PHE A 549 -19.34 -13.74 14.64
CA PHE A 549 -19.19 -12.54 15.47
C PHE A 549 -20.30 -12.43 16.51
N GLU A 550 -21.57 -12.61 16.13
CA GLU A 550 -22.72 -12.55 17.02
C GLU A 550 -22.68 -13.63 18.10
N ALA A 551 -22.24 -14.84 17.75
CA ALA A 551 -22.04 -15.93 18.71
C ALA A 551 -21.02 -15.56 19.80
N ARG A 552 -19.92 -14.90 19.43
CA ARG A 552 -18.95 -14.36 20.42
C ARG A 552 -19.51 -13.16 21.16
N TRP A 553 -20.16 -12.24 20.44
CA TRP A 553 -20.72 -11.01 21.00
C TRP A 553 -21.71 -11.28 22.13
N ALA A 554 -22.56 -12.29 21.98
CA ALA A 554 -23.53 -12.70 23.01
C ALA A 554 -22.89 -13.01 24.37
N LEU A 555 -21.64 -13.49 24.39
CA LEU A 555 -20.91 -13.84 25.62
C LEU A 555 -20.36 -12.62 26.36
N PHE A 556 -20.05 -11.55 25.61
CA PHE A 556 -19.38 -10.36 26.13
C PHE A 556 -20.27 -9.11 26.11
N GLN A 557 -21.52 -9.21 25.66
CA GLN A 557 -22.41 -8.06 25.45
C GLN A 557 -22.57 -7.17 26.70
N THR A 558 -22.56 -7.77 27.89
CA THR A 558 -22.64 -7.06 29.18
C THR A 558 -21.43 -6.16 29.48
N ARG A 559 -20.32 -6.32 28.73
CA ARG A 559 -19.12 -5.49 28.85
C ARG A 559 -19.20 -4.21 28.01
N PHE A 560 -20.22 -4.08 27.17
CA PHE A 560 -20.34 -3.01 26.19
C PHE A 560 -21.60 -2.17 26.44
N GLN A 561 -21.41 -0.89 26.71
CA GLN A 561 -22.47 0.10 26.78
C GLN A 561 -22.78 0.61 25.36
N LYS A 562 -24.03 0.49 24.94
CA LYS A 562 -24.51 1.09 23.70
C LYS A 562 -24.60 2.61 23.85
N VAL A 563 -23.97 3.35 22.94
CA VAL A 563 -23.89 4.82 23.01
C VAL A 563 -24.69 5.50 21.90
N ALA A 564 -24.63 4.97 20.68
CA ALA A 564 -25.39 5.49 19.55
C ALA A 564 -25.84 4.35 18.64
N GLU A 565 -27.01 4.50 18.02
CA GLU A 565 -27.49 3.62 16.96
C GLU A 565 -27.93 4.45 15.77
N THR A 566 -27.45 4.07 14.59
CA THR A 566 -27.85 4.64 13.31
C THR A 566 -28.39 3.53 12.39
N PRO A 567 -28.96 3.86 11.22
CA PRO A 567 -29.31 2.89 10.19
C PRO A 567 -28.12 2.06 9.69
N GLU A 568 -26.89 2.57 9.80
CA GLU A 568 -25.68 1.94 9.27
C GLU A 568 -24.97 1.04 10.31
N GLY A 569 -25.10 1.33 11.60
CA GLY A 569 -24.40 0.60 12.65
C GLY A 569 -24.75 1.03 14.07
N THR A 570 -24.11 0.40 15.04
CA THR A 570 -24.24 0.73 16.47
C THR A 570 -22.87 0.95 17.07
N LEU A 571 -22.70 2.07 17.77
CA LEU A 571 -21.49 2.40 18.50
C LEU A 571 -21.60 1.92 19.95
N TYR A 572 -20.60 1.16 20.38
CA TYR A 572 -20.47 0.62 21.72
C TYR A 572 -19.21 1.17 22.40
N LEU A 573 -19.30 1.43 23.70
CA LEU A 573 -18.16 1.72 24.56
C LEU A 573 -17.93 0.56 25.52
N LEU A 574 -16.68 0.15 25.68
CA LEU A 574 -16.27 -0.84 26.66
C LEU A 574 -16.36 -0.25 28.07
N GLU A 575 -17.13 -0.89 28.95
CA GLU A 575 -17.25 -0.48 30.35
C GLU A 575 -15.92 -0.64 31.09
N ARG A 576 -15.55 0.37 31.90
CA ARG A 576 -14.37 0.29 32.77
C ARG A 576 -14.66 -0.69 33.91
N ASN A 577 -14.19 -1.93 33.78
CA ASN A 577 -13.98 -2.74 34.98
C ASN A 577 -12.64 -2.36 35.62
N PRO A 578 -12.60 -2.07 36.94
CA PRO A 578 -11.34 -1.93 37.65
C PRO A 578 -10.55 -3.24 37.50
N ARG A 579 -9.24 -3.11 37.26
CA ARG A 579 -8.34 -4.27 37.34
C ARG A 579 -8.53 -4.91 38.72
N PRO A 580 -8.65 -6.24 38.85
CA PRO A 580 -8.31 -6.86 40.13
C PRO A 580 -6.87 -6.42 40.45
N GLU A 581 -6.66 -5.89 41.66
CA GLU A 581 -5.35 -5.39 42.07
C GLU A 581 -4.27 -6.43 41.78
N SER A 582 -3.16 -6.00 41.19
CA SER A 582 -2.01 -6.86 40.93
C SER A 582 -1.33 -7.16 42.27
N GLY A 583 -1.85 -8.19 42.94
CA GLY A 583 -1.36 -8.62 44.24
C GLY A 583 -2.28 -9.71 44.79
N ALA A 584 -1.75 -10.94 44.85
CA ALA A 584 -2.41 -12.14 45.39
C ALA A 584 -3.44 -12.82 44.47
N VAL A 585 -2.99 -13.42 43.37
CA VAL A 585 -3.54 -14.73 42.99
C VAL A 585 -2.86 -15.76 43.90
N GLY A 586 -3.45 -16.00 45.08
CA GLY A 586 -3.04 -17.12 45.91
C GLY A 586 -3.32 -18.41 45.15
N VAL A 587 -2.29 -19.23 44.91
CA VAL A 587 -2.46 -20.58 44.36
C VAL A 587 -3.08 -21.45 45.45
N LEU A 588 -4.40 -21.38 45.57
CA LEU A 588 -5.20 -22.38 46.25
C LEU A 588 -5.69 -23.34 45.17
N GLY A 589 -5.52 -24.65 45.41
CA GLY A 589 -6.00 -25.69 44.49
C GLY A 589 -7.46 -25.44 44.10
N VAL A 590 -7.84 -25.84 42.87
CA VAL A 590 -9.19 -25.59 42.31
C VAL A 590 -10.23 -25.93 43.37
N PRO A 591 -11.00 -24.95 43.88
CA PRO A 591 -12.00 -25.17 44.90
C PRO A 591 -12.98 -26.29 44.52
N GLU A 592 -13.51 -27.00 45.51
CA GLU A 592 -14.62 -27.92 45.26
C GLU A 592 -15.79 -27.14 44.61
N GLY A 593 -16.34 -27.66 43.52
CA GLY A 593 -17.39 -26.99 42.73
C GLY A 593 -16.91 -26.15 41.54
N ASP A 594 -15.63 -25.82 41.42
CA ASP A 594 -15.09 -25.04 40.28
C ASP A 594 -14.96 -25.86 38.99
N ARG A 595 -14.91 -25.21 37.82
CA ARG A 595 -14.98 -25.90 36.52
C ARG A 595 -13.63 -26.46 36.07
N ILE A 596 -13.63 -27.74 35.68
CA ILE A 596 -12.57 -28.43 34.95
C ILE A 596 -12.96 -28.44 33.47
N TRP A 597 -12.18 -27.77 32.63
CA TRP A 597 -12.38 -27.68 31.19
C TRP A 597 -11.54 -28.72 30.44
N PHE A 598 -12.10 -29.25 29.36
CA PHE A 598 -11.46 -30.20 28.45
C PHE A 598 -11.23 -29.56 27.09
N PHE A 599 -10.05 -29.79 26.52
CA PHE A 599 -9.62 -29.22 25.25
C PHE A 599 -9.04 -30.29 24.33
N LEU A 600 -9.28 -30.12 23.02
CA LEU A 600 -8.56 -30.80 21.96
C LEU A 600 -7.45 -29.89 21.44
N THR A 601 -6.21 -30.35 21.57
CA THR A 601 -5.00 -29.66 21.10
C THR A 601 -4.54 -30.25 19.77
N LEU A 602 -4.18 -29.40 18.82
CA LEU A 602 -3.69 -29.76 17.47
C LEU A 602 -2.28 -29.20 17.27
N PRO A 603 -1.22 -30.03 17.15
CA PRO A 603 0.16 -29.56 17.10
C PRO A 603 0.50 -28.79 15.82
N ARG A 604 1.33 -27.75 15.97
CA ARG A 604 1.86 -26.91 14.86
C ARG A 604 2.61 -27.70 13.78
N SER A 605 3.22 -28.84 14.12
CA SER A 605 4.03 -29.66 13.19
C SER A 605 3.23 -30.34 12.08
N ALA A 606 1.89 -30.28 12.09
CA ALA A 606 1.03 -30.83 11.04
C ALA A 606 0.93 -29.94 9.77
N TRP A 607 1.73 -28.89 9.64
CA TRP A 607 1.84 -28.07 8.42
C TRP A 607 2.74 -28.81 7.40
N PRO A 608 2.23 -29.23 6.22
CA PRO A 608 1.27 -28.51 5.37
C PRO A 608 -0.07 -29.24 5.11
N TRP A 609 -0.52 -30.15 5.99
CA TRP A 609 -1.71 -31.00 5.76
C TRP A 609 -2.96 -30.55 6.52
N ARG A 610 -3.21 -29.24 6.65
CA ARG A 610 -4.51 -28.72 7.15
C ARG A 610 -5.58 -28.84 6.07
N ILE A 611 -5.93 -30.07 5.73
CA ILE A 611 -7.13 -30.46 5.01
C ILE A 611 -8.13 -30.93 6.07
N SER A 612 -9.41 -30.62 5.88
CA SER A 612 -10.56 -31.05 6.68
C SER A 612 -10.45 -32.51 7.15
N ILE A 613 -9.87 -32.74 8.33
CA ILE A 613 -10.02 -33.97 9.10
C ILE A 613 -10.81 -33.57 10.34
N THR A 614 -12.07 -33.23 10.12
CA THR A 614 -13.00 -32.89 11.20
C THR A 614 -13.46 -34.21 11.84
N PRO A 615 -13.30 -34.45 13.14
CA PRO A 615 -14.24 -35.29 13.85
C PRO A 615 -15.61 -34.64 13.72
N GLY A 616 -16.55 -35.29 13.03
CA GLY A 616 -17.91 -34.77 12.90
C GLY A 616 -18.63 -34.78 14.25
N ARG A 617 -18.23 -35.69 15.15
CA ARG A 617 -18.76 -35.82 16.51
C ARG A 617 -17.67 -36.30 17.47
N TYR A 618 -17.72 -35.80 18.71
CA TYR A 618 -16.96 -36.33 19.83
C TYR A 618 -17.90 -36.86 20.89
N THR A 619 -17.49 -37.94 21.56
CA THR A 619 -18.14 -38.45 22.78
C THR A 619 -17.05 -38.76 23.80
N MET A 620 -17.11 -38.15 24.98
CA MET A 620 -16.18 -38.35 26.07
C MET A 620 -16.94 -38.78 27.32
N ARG A 621 -16.66 -39.97 27.82
CA ARG A 621 -17.13 -40.50 29.10
C ARG A 621 -16.06 -40.25 30.17
N ILE A 622 -16.39 -39.42 31.14
CA ILE A 622 -15.53 -39.06 32.25
C ILE A 622 -16.04 -39.78 33.51
N ALA A 623 -15.31 -40.80 33.95
CA ALA A 623 -15.53 -41.48 35.21
C ALA A 623 -14.73 -40.77 36.31
N ILE A 624 -15.41 -40.33 37.36
CA ILE A 624 -14.83 -39.70 38.54
C ILE A 624 -14.48 -40.81 39.53
N LEU A 625 -13.21 -40.88 39.94
CA LEU A 625 -12.68 -41.92 40.82
C LEU A 625 -12.34 -41.31 42.20
N GLU A 626 -12.94 -41.89 43.23
CA GLU A 626 -12.63 -41.65 44.65
C GLU A 626 -11.85 -42.83 45.22
N ALA A 627 -11.33 -42.71 46.44
CA ALA A 627 -10.53 -43.74 47.10
C ALA A 627 -11.23 -45.12 47.19
N ALA A 628 -12.56 -45.17 47.09
CA ALA A 628 -13.39 -46.38 47.18
C ALA A 628 -13.89 -46.93 45.82
N GLY A 629 -13.62 -46.27 44.68
CA GLY A 629 -14.09 -46.69 43.36
C GLY A 629 -14.64 -45.56 42.48
N VAL A 630 -15.32 -45.89 41.38
CA VAL A 630 -16.00 -44.89 40.52
C VAL A 630 -17.19 -44.31 41.26
N SER A 631 -17.17 -43.02 41.58
CA SER A 631 -18.28 -42.37 42.29
C SER A 631 -19.35 -41.83 41.35
N SER A 632 -18.98 -41.37 40.15
CA SER A 632 -19.93 -40.90 39.14
C SER A 632 -19.34 -40.89 37.73
N THR A 633 -20.21 -40.83 36.72
CA THR A 633 -19.79 -40.74 35.31
C THR A 633 -20.53 -39.59 34.63
N LYS A 634 -19.79 -38.73 33.91
CA LYS A 634 -20.33 -37.67 33.05
C LYS A 634 -20.01 -37.95 31.59
N ILE A 635 -20.91 -37.56 30.70
CA ILE A 635 -20.72 -37.68 29.25
C ILE A 635 -20.70 -36.28 28.65
N LEU A 636 -19.62 -35.92 27.98
CA LEU A 636 -19.52 -34.74 27.13
C LEU A 636 -19.60 -35.20 25.69
N GLN A 637 -20.54 -34.67 24.92
CA GLN A 637 -20.69 -35.01 23.52
C GLN A 637 -21.10 -33.77 22.73
N GLY A 638 -20.65 -33.69 21.48
CA GLY A 638 -20.96 -32.56 20.62
C GLY A 638 -20.38 -32.71 19.21
N THR A 639 -20.66 -31.70 18.38
CA THR A 639 -20.15 -31.57 17.02
C THR A 639 -19.02 -30.55 16.99
N LEU A 640 -17.91 -30.87 16.34
CA LEU A 640 -16.85 -29.89 16.10
C LEU A 640 -17.20 -29.02 14.89
N PRO A 641 -16.75 -27.75 14.85
CA PRO A 641 -17.02 -26.86 13.73
C PRO A 641 -16.39 -27.39 12.43
N LEU A 642 -17.07 -27.15 11.30
CA LEU A 642 -16.67 -27.65 9.97
C LEU A 642 -15.30 -27.13 9.50
N ALA A 643 -14.86 -25.97 9.99
CA ALA A 643 -13.55 -25.38 9.69
C ALA A 643 -12.95 -24.81 10.98
N LEU A 644 -11.66 -25.08 11.21
CA LEU A 644 -10.88 -24.51 12.30
C LEU A 644 -9.87 -23.49 11.72
N PRO A 645 -9.75 -22.28 12.29
CA PRO A 645 -8.78 -21.28 11.81
C PRO A 645 -7.33 -21.77 11.87
N ALA A 646 -6.47 -21.23 10.99
CA ALA A 646 -5.07 -21.61 10.85
C ALA A 646 -4.21 -21.38 12.12
N TYR A 647 -4.67 -20.52 13.02
CA TYR A 647 -4.01 -20.14 14.27
C TYR A 647 -4.56 -20.89 15.51
N LEU A 648 -5.61 -21.70 15.36
CA LEU A 648 -6.21 -22.41 16.48
C LEU A 648 -5.35 -23.64 16.86
N GLU A 649 -4.85 -23.66 18.09
CA GLU A 649 -4.08 -24.79 18.66
C GLU A 649 -4.90 -25.60 19.66
N ASP A 650 -5.68 -24.94 20.52
CA ASP A 650 -6.51 -25.57 21.54
C ASP A 650 -7.99 -25.23 21.35
N LEU A 651 -8.85 -26.27 21.33
CA LEU A 651 -10.30 -26.15 21.16
C LEU A 651 -11.04 -26.68 22.40
N PRO A 652 -11.77 -25.85 23.16
CA PRO A 652 -12.59 -26.32 24.27
C PRO A 652 -13.74 -27.20 23.79
N VAL A 653 -13.85 -28.39 24.38
CA VAL A 653 -14.87 -29.40 24.07
C VAL A 653 -15.85 -29.66 25.21
N GLY A 654 -15.66 -29.05 26.38
CA GLY A 654 -16.66 -29.06 27.45
C GLY A 654 -16.05 -28.94 28.84
N TRP A 655 -16.88 -29.04 29.87
CA TRP A 655 -16.45 -28.89 31.25
C TRP A 655 -17.27 -29.76 32.22
N ILE A 656 -16.69 -30.02 33.39
CA ILE A 656 -17.37 -30.62 34.54
C ILE A 656 -17.02 -29.82 35.81
N PRO A 657 -17.91 -29.73 36.81
CA PRO A 657 -17.54 -29.21 38.12
C PRO A 657 -16.57 -30.17 38.82
N ARG A 658 -15.59 -29.63 39.56
CA ARG A 658 -14.64 -30.39 40.37
C ARG A 658 -15.43 -31.14 41.45
N PRO A 659 -15.42 -32.49 41.43
CA PRO A 659 -16.14 -33.29 42.42
C PRO A 659 -15.44 -33.24 43.78
N SER A 660 -16.22 -33.17 44.86
CA SER A 660 -15.71 -33.27 46.23
C SER A 660 -15.08 -34.63 46.49
N GLY A 661 -13.90 -34.67 47.12
CA GLY A 661 -13.21 -35.93 47.47
C GLY A 661 -12.56 -36.72 46.31
N ALA A 662 -12.67 -36.26 45.05
CA ALA A 662 -12.06 -36.95 43.91
C ALA A 662 -10.55 -36.71 43.82
N SER A 663 -9.78 -37.80 43.78
CA SER A 663 -8.32 -37.76 43.61
C SER A 663 -7.87 -38.06 42.17
N LEU A 664 -8.73 -38.67 41.35
CA LEU A 664 -8.42 -39.11 40.00
C LEU A 664 -9.65 -38.99 39.08
N LEU A 665 -9.45 -38.59 37.83
CA LEU A 665 -10.45 -38.70 36.75
C LEU A 665 -9.98 -39.71 35.73
N MET A 666 -10.88 -40.58 35.28
CA MET A 666 -10.65 -41.46 34.14
C MET A 666 -11.49 -40.97 32.96
N VAL A 667 -10.82 -40.59 31.88
CA VAL A 667 -11.47 -40.07 30.67
C VAL A 667 -11.34 -41.10 29.58
N GLU A 668 -12.48 -41.67 29.17
CA GLU A 668 -12.60 -42.48 27.97
C GLU A 668 -13.27 -41.63 26.90
N GLY A 669 -12.73 -41.62 25.69
CA GLY A 669 -13.35 -40.85 24.63
C GLY A 669 -13.22 -41.49 23.28
N GLU A 670 -14.11 -41.04 22.41
CA GLU A 670 -14.23 -41.52 21.06
C GLU A 670 -14.49 -40.34 20.13
N LEU A 671 -13.73 -40.28 19.05
CA LEU A 671 -13.87 -39.30 17.99
C LEU A 671 -14.37 -40.01 16.73
N GLU A 672 -15.56 -39.61 16.29
CA GLU A 672 -16.13 -40.09 15.04
C GLU A 672 -15.82 -39.10 13.93
N PRO A 673 -15.30 -39.58 12.79
CA PRO A 673 -14.95 -38.70 11.69
C PRO A 673 -16.17 -38.07 11.00
N GLY A 674 -15.98 -36.88 10.45
CA GLY A 674 -16.95 -36.14 9.63
C GLY A 674 -16.82 -36.48 8.14
N ASP A 675 -17.75 -35.96 7.33
CA ASP A 675 -17.79 -36.19 5.89
C ASP A 675 -16.64 -35.44 5.18
N ASN A 676 -15.84 -36.15 4.40
CA ASN A 676 -14.60 -35.63 3.77
C ASN A 676 -14.86 -34.73 2.54
N GLY A 677 -16.12 -34.53 2.15
CA GLY A 677 -16.48 -33.74 0.97
C GLY A 677 -15.87 -34.32 -0.33
N ARG A 678 -15.68 -33.46 -1.35
CA ARG A 678 -15.31 -33.87 -2.73
C ARG A 678 -13.83 -34.27 -2.95
N MET A 679 -13.00 -34.40 -1.91
CA MET A 679 -11.59 -34.75 -2.05
C MET A 679 -11.32 -36.24 -1.77
N LYS A 680 -10.51 -36.89 -2.62
CA LYS A 680 -10.04 -38.28 -2.43
C LYS A 680 -8.95 -38.33 -1.34
N LEU A 681 -9.35 -38.48 -0.09
CA LEU A 681 -8.49 -38.68 1.07
C LEU A 681 -8.62 -40.12 1.64
N PRO A 682 -7.70 -40.58 2.51
CA PRO A 682 -7.83 -41.86 3.20
C PRO A 682 -9.16 -41.96 3.97
N PRO A 683 -9.76 -43.15 4.10
CA PRO A 683 -11.01 -43.33 4.82
C PRO A 683 -10.81 -42.96 6.28
N PRO A 684 -11.73 -42.16 6.85
CA PRO A 684 -11.46 -41.59 8.15
C PRO A 684 -11.72 -42.65 9.24
N GLN A 685 -10.83 -42.70 10.24
CA GLN A 685 -10.84 -43.76 11.26
C GLN A 685 -11.45 -43.24 12.56
N ARG A 686 -12.25 -44.09 13.22
CA ARG A 686 -12.77 -43.83 14.57
C ARG A 686 -11.63 -43.96 15.57
N ILE A 687 -11.41 -42.93 16.38
CA ILE A 687 -10.33 -42.91 17.37
C ILE A 687 -10.94 -43.17 18.74
N ARG A 688 -10.42 -44.15 19.48
CA ARG A 688 -10.79 -44.43 20.88
C ARG A 688 -9.59 -44.17 21.78
N PHE A 689 -9.83 -43.59 22.96
CA PHE A 689 -8.80 -43.33 23.95
C PHE A 689 -9.30 -43.50 25.39
N GLN A 690 -8.36 -43.76 26.30
CA GLN A 690 -8.59 -43.84 27.74
C GLN A 690 -7.39 -43.23 28.47
N SER A 691 -7.62 -42.34 29.45
CA SER A 691 -6.56 -41.71 30.24
C SER A 691 -6.96 -41.51 31.70
N ARG A 692 -5.97 -41.39 32.59
CA ARG A 692 -6.12 -41.14 34.04
C ARG A 692 -5.45 -39.83 34.42
N ILE A 693 -6.20 -38.91 35.02
CA ILE A 693 -5.77 -37.55 35.37
C ILE A 693 -5.80 -37.41 36.90
N ALA A 694 -4.65 -37.19 37.53
CA ALA A 694 -4.54 -36.97 38.97
C ALA A 694 -4.96 -35.54 39.36
N LEU A 695 -5.79 -35.41 40.39
CA LEU A 695 -6.34 -34.12 40.87
C LEU A 695 -5.61 -33.55 42.10
N GLY A 696 -4.54 -34.22 42.55
CA GLY A 696 -3.99 -34.08 43.91
C GLY A 696 -2.51 -33.69 44.04
N SER A 697 -1.83 -33.15 43.01
CA SER A 697 -0.45 -32.66 43.18
C SER A 697 -0.20 -31.38 42.38
N PRO A 698 0.24 -30.27 43.01
CA PRO A 698 0.61 -29.07 42.28
C PRO A 698 1.98 -29.28 41.61
N PRO A 699 2.13 -29.12 40.28
CA PRO A 699 3.45 -28.81 39.75
C PRO A 699 3.76 -27.36 40.13
N LEU A 700 4.91 -27.17 40.78
CA LEU A 700 5.45 -25.87 41.15
C LEU A 700 5.59 -24.97 39.92
N ASP A 701 5.33 -23.68 40.17
CA ASP A 701 5.54 -22.52 39.31
C ASP A 701 4.60 -22.37 38.11
N LEU A 702 3.53 -21.60 38.32
CA LEU A 702 3.03 -20.49 37.46
C LEU A 702 1.76 -19.86 38.09
N PRO A 703 1.51 -18.54 37.91
CA PRO A 703 0.38 -17.86 38.55
C PRO A 703 -0.94 -18.16 37.82
N GLY A 704 -1.92 -18.71 38.54
CA GLY A 704 -3.35 -18.68 38.18
C GLY A 704 -3.88 -19.70 37.16
N ILE A 705 -3.04 -20.56 36.56
CA ILE A 705 -3.47 -21.59 35.59
C ILE A 705 -2.87 -22.94 35.98
N PHE A 706 -3.72 -23.92 36.29
CA PHE A 706 -3.30 -25.29 36.60
C PHE A 706 -3.26 -26.13 35.31
N ARG A 707 -2.06 -26.51 34.83
CA ARG A 707 -1.88 -27.41 33.66
C ARG A 707 -1.59 -28.85 34.11
N MET A 708 -2.23 -29.85 33.48
CA MET A 708 -1.83 -31.28 33.49
C MET A 708 -2.59 -32.09 32.40
N PRO A 709 -2.30 -33.40 32.26
CA PRO A 709 -1.45 -34.01 31.24
C PRO A 709 -1.99 -33.90 29.79
N LEU A 710 -1.08 -33.65 28.84
CA LEU A 710 -1.33 -33.83 27.40
C LEU A 710 -1.22 -35.32 27.07
N VAL A 711 -2.23 -35.87 26.39
CA VAL A 711 -2.21 -37.24 25.89
C VAL A 711 -2.07 -37.19 24.38
N GLU A 712 -0.97 -37.71 23.85
CA GLU A 712 -0.71 -37.79 22.41
C GLU A 712 -1.43 -39.00 21.80
N PHE A 713 -2.21 -38.74 20.75
CA PHE A 713 -2.89 -39.76 19.97
C PHE A 713 -2.04 -40.17 18.76
N GLY A 714 -2.25 -41.39 18.24
CA GLY A 714 -1.47 -41.94 17.11
C GLY A 714 -1.56 -41.18 15.78
N ASN A 715 -2.39 -40.13 15.71
CA ASN A 715 -2.52 -39.22 14.56
C ASN A 715 -2.03 -37.78 14.86
N GLY A 716 -1.33 -37.57 15.98
CA GLY A 716 -0.79 -36.28 16.38
C GLY A 716 -1.79 -35.35 17.10
N VAL A 717 -3.07 -35.71 17.24
CA VAL A 717 -3.98 -34.92 18.08
C VAL A 717 -3.59 -35.10 19.55
N MET A 718 -3.73 -34.07 20.38
CA MET A 718 -3.51 -34.15 21.83
C MET A 718 -4.79 -33.78 22.59
N LEU A 719 -5.06 -34.43 23.72
CA LEU A 719 -6.13 -34.01 24.64
C LEU A 719 -5.50 -33.40 25.89
N GLY A 720 -5.96 -32.20 26.26
CA GLY A 720 -5.55 -31.49 27.48
C GLY A 720 -6.72 -31.21 28.42
N ALA A 721 -6.47 -31.18 29.72
CA ALA A 721 -7.44 -30.77 30.73
C ALA A 721 -6.86 -29.63 31.57
N ILE A 722 -7.65 -28.58 31.79
CA ILE A 722 -7.22 -27.39 32.56
C ILE A 722 -8.32 -27.05 33.54
N ALA A 723 -7.93 -26.75 34.77
CA ALA A 723 -8.85 -26.31 35.81
C ALA A 723 -8.54 -24.84 36.16
N LEU A 724 -9.57 -24.00 36.10
CA LEU A 724 -9.46 -22.55 36.28
C LEU A 724 -10.45 -22.09 37.33
N SER A 725 -10.01 -21.23 38.25
CA SER A 725 -10.92 -20.64 39.23
C SER A 725 -11.77 -19.57 38.55
N SER A 726 -13.09 -19.65 38.70
CA SER A 726 -14.07 -18.58 38.39
C SER A 726 -14.30 -18.13 36.93
N GLU A 727 -13.86 -18.86 35.90
CA GLU A 727 -14.07 -18.46 34.48
C GLU A 727 -14.91 -19.44 33.65
N ALA A 728 -15.78 -18.89 32.80
CA ALA A 728 -16.62 -19.62 31.86
C ALA A 728 -16.08 -19.49 30.43
N PHE A 729 -15.86 -20.61 29.76
CA PHE A 729 -15.47 -20.67 28.35
C PHE A 729 -16.62 -21.18 27.47
N CYS A 730 -16.55 -20.93 26.17
CA CYS A 730 -17.50 -21.50 25.22
C CYS A 730 -16.81 -22.43 24.22
N PRO A 731 -17.49 -23.49 23.73
CA PRO A 731 -17.01 -24.27 22.61
C PRO A 731 -16.68 -23.35 21.42
N GLY A 732 -15.41 -23.30 21.00
CA GLY A 732 -14.93 -22.44 19.92
C GLY A 732 -14.09 -21.22 20.32
N GLU A 733 -13.94 -20.92 21.62
CA GLU A 733 -12.94 -19.93 22.07
C GLU A 733 -11.52 -20.49 21.91
N ALA A 734 -10.65 -19.77 21.21
CA ALA A 734 -9.24 -20.09 21.10
C ALA A 734 -8.52 -19.74 22.41
N LEU A 735 -7.67 -20.63 22.91
CA LEU A 735 -6.76 -20.35 24.01
C LEU A 735 -5.33 -20.42 23.46
N GLU A 736 -4.58 -19.32 23.56
CA GLU A 736 -3.15 -19.31 23.26
C GLU A 736 -2.39 -19.54 24.57
N LEU A 737 -1.86 -20.75 24.72
CA LEU A 737 -1.22 -21.20 25.95
C LEU A 737 0.30 -21.19 25.79
N SER A 738 0.95 -20.03 25.92
CA SER A 738 2.42 -19.95 25.90
C SER A 738 3.04 -20.75 27.06
N LEU A 739 3.80 -21.79 26.71
CA LEU A 739 4.63 -22.57 27.64
C LEU A 739 6.02 -21.96 27.65
N PHE A 740 6.45 -21.41 28.79
CA PHE A 740 7.86 -21.09 28.99
C PHE A 740 8.54 -22.33 29.55
N TRP A 741 9.55 -22.83 28.82
CA TRP A 741 10.51 -23.80 29.33
C TRP A 741 11.73 -23.02 29.84
N THR A 742 12.24 -23.39 31.02
CA THR A 742 13.55 -22.92 31.50
C THR A 742 14.59 -23.98 31.20
#